data_AF-A0A412YFE0-F1
#
_entry.id   AF-A0A412YFE0-F1
#
_cell.length_a   1.000
_cell.length_b   1.000
_cell.length_c   1.000
_cell.angle_alpha   90.00
_cell.angle_beta   90.00
_cell.angle_gamma   90.00
#
_symmetry.space_group_name_H-M   'P 1'
#
loop_
_entity.id
_entity.type
_entity.pdbx_description
1 polymer ?
#
loop_
_entity_poly.entity_id
_entity_poly.type
_entity_poly.pdbx_seq_one_letter_code
_entity_poly.pdbx_strand_id
1 'polypeptide(L)'
;MEISNNRIKVTSMKTFAKFFLHFSLVILSCLMASCTSEVETIGGTPETPENPQANDPNRRSVVISLQNKLILVNGTPESRTITRDGIAEEDENRIESFDIYAFGSDKEEGPYTFQERFSYRSDAGTLPAGTSPLELKADETAGKINVVFYPRKGLFTKFYCVANQTEMDDAAGNTYTNYTPLQQSSQPQSSVPGDMVTSPGTPTESDFVKLNTPLLNSTGFNADILLAPLPMSGANSQPTDLREYSMGTYVRLNVSLTRAVARFDIVNDATKSHFTITDISMGNGRQGVTLFPIRPTGDVPATNGQLITYPYRLFDGLNANAGTTTKAFYCYPCKAIDAGFLILKGLYAMNLTDEKKEVSYRIPFERVTDGDGSLIEINHNHRYTVQITEADPFELTANIRLVDWETGDYIDDYEPDNGLETIAVADLLPVGETTYDISTNIVTLALKAGSSFAISTGSNAGVNVQLTYNGNSPADGWLKLEEIPVTTTRAEATQQVKYKISFNESYAGDSYPRGILRLTDKAGGSEEVILIDTTFGTPVVEATGGTMNPDGVNKWDAADNTLYLVQVIGANTSTGTINITSIGGSKVELPANSGITVNPTSSVNTTQEYTFRWASTDDVNLTEKEIIVALKNRSNETKAENIKVKLLPNRISSLQITNPSAGISLSSITATTATLTMPIIKDNQFTLTMDNYSKPTISRCPSWLENITPVSTRNTPENKTVSFTFKLKEDATSFDDTQIVFTNATGGIGMTVNIAREFQAPTVTLIGEPLPTTNTYSGTTMKAKRVKSGTTSTYKIQVYSLGGSEIHSNNGDFTYSLVSTTDNTTKIYRVGIQGGNYNSAGSLTFDIRNLKDTSKKVTHTIEYASSRPTLYSCTPNNSISTSINDATANFYINDVAGLYGKDKVRFSITSPGGLKTPSSAIDGFRLTNEHAWSASEPWDEFELYISTTSVNKTGGKYGDATIGTYTFESNESSYFNNLVITLFNKLPIGGGYWASKINNIYCIRVATYVNYQSAVSKINSMGNGWFMPGWPILRDFFKIGDWVIDGERTQSYPAYFTNVFIEGRFYNTDYTDIYECGLRISNINTSSGTALFKWVLMDKYTAESDYYAVAFHY
;
A
#
# COMPACT_ATOMS: atom_id res chain seq x y z
N MET A 1 -26.68 36.83 -59.71
CA MET A 1 -27.35 36.38 -60.94
C MET A 1 -27.73 34.92 -60.70
N GLU A 2 -28.81 34.73 -59.94
CA GLU A 2 -30.20 34.64 -60.42
C GLU A 2 -30.48 33.28 -61.07
N ILE A 3 -31.18 32.37 -60.37
CA ILE A 3 -32.65 32.28 -60.15
C ILE A 3 -33.34 31.53 -61.31
N SER A 4 -33.99 30.42 -60.98
CA SER A 4 -35.46 30.21 -61.07
C SER A 4 -35.76 28.70 -60.99
N ASN A 5 -36.37 28.23 -59.90
CA ASN A 5 -37.80 28.20 -59.57
C ASN A 5 -38.55 27.02 -60.21
N ASN A 6 -39.06 26.13 -59.36
CA ASN A 6 -40.51 25.98 -59.29
C ASN A 6 -41.00 25.68 -57.87
N ARG A 7 -41.89 26.56 -57.42
CA ARG A 7 -42.55 26.63 -56.11
C ARG A 7 -43.80 25.74 -56.11
N ILE A 8 -44.07 25.05 -55.01
CA ILE A 8 -45.44 24.76 -54.56
C ILE A 8 -45.59 25.19 -53.10
N LYS A 9 -46.68 25.92 -52.84
CA LYS A 9 -46.97 26.78 -51.68
C LYS A 9 -47.17 26.01 -50.37
N VAL A 10 -46.52 26.53 -49.32
CA VAL A 10 -46.92 26.37 -47.92
C VAL A 10 -48.26 27.07 -47.69
N THR A 11 -49.27 26.30 -47.26
CA THR A 11 -50.50 26.84 -46.67
C THR A 11 -50.69 26.20 -45.29
N SER A 12 -50.29 26.96 -44.26
CA SER A 12 -50.90 27.04 -42.93
C SER A 12 -51.66 25.79 -42.40
N MET A 13 -51.06 25.11 -41.43
CA MET A 13 -51.65 24.12 -40.50
C MET A 13 -52.72 24.72 -39.55
N LYS A 14 -53.62 25.59 -40.05
CA LYS A 14 -54.80 26.08 -39.31
C LYS A 14 -56.13 25.50 -39.83
N THR A 15 -56.11 24.67 -40.87
CA THR A 15 -57.32 24.09 -41.46
C THR A 15 -57.48 22.58 -41.19
N PHE A 16 -56.39 21.86 -40.90
CA PHE A 16 -56.46 20.44 -40.46
C PHE A 16 -56.91 20.29 -39.00
N ALA A 17 -56.60 21.27 -38.15
CA ALA A 17 -57.07 21.35 -36.77
C ALA A 17 -58.57 21.72 -36.66
N LYS A 18 -59.21 22.22 -37.73
CA LYS A 18 -60.66 22.52 -37.72
C LYS A 18 -61.53 21.33 -38.14
N PHE A 19 -60.98 20.30 -38.80
CA PHE A 19 -61.73 19.10 -39.17
C PHE A 19 -61.89 18.14 -37.98
N PHE A 20 -60.87 18.02 -37.12
CA PHE A 20 -60.96 17.27 -35.85
C PHE A 20 -61.70 18.02 -34.73
N LEU A 21 -61.84 19.34 -34.82
CA LEU A 21 -62.62 20.13 -33.86
C LEU A 21 -64.13 20.08 -34.09
N HIS A 22 -64.60 19.67 -35.28
CA HIS A 22 -66.04 19.57 -35.59
C HIS A 22 -66.59 18.13 -35.53
N PHE A 23 -65.74 17.11 -35.47
CA PHE A 23 -66.16 15.73 -35.14
C PHE A 23 -66.10 15.43 -33.63
N SER A 24 -65.33 16.21 -32.87
CA SER A 24 -65.31 16.18 -31.40
C SER A 24 -66.46 16.97 -30.74
N LEU A 25 -67.29 17.66 -31.52
CA LEU A 25 -68.40 18.49 -31.02
C LEU A 25 -69.81 17.89 -31.21
N VAL A 26 -69.92 16.65 -31.71
CA VAL A 26 -71.22 15.94 -31.86
C VAL A 26 -71.24 14.58 -31.17
N ILE A 27 -70.12 14.10 -30.62
CA ILE A 27 -70.08 12.93 -29.70
C ILE A 27 -69.69 13.37 -28.28
N LEU A 28 -69.80 14.66 -27.98
CA LEU A 28 -69.61 15.22 -26.63
C LEU A 28 -70.95 15.54 -25.93
N SER A 29 -72.08 15.24 -26.58
CA SER A 29 -73.44 15.45 -26.05
C SER A 29 -74.26 14.16 -25.90
N CYS A 30 -73.63 12.98 -26.00
CA CYS A 30 -74.25 11.68 -25.68
C CYS A 30 -73.44 10.81 -24.70
N LEU A 31 -72.44 11.38 -24.01
CA LEU A 31 -71.68 10.72 -22.94
C LEU A 31 -71.63 11.53 -21.62
N MET A 32 -72.55 12.50 -21.47
CA MET A 32 -72.74 13.27 -20.25
C MET A 32 -74.09 12.92 -19.60
N ALA A 33 -74.31 11.63 -19.31
CA ALA A 33 -75.41 11.14 -18.47
C ALA A 33 -75.13 9.72 -17.93
N SER A 34 -74.01 9.54 -17.23
CA SER A 34 -73.94 8.62 -16.07
C SER A 34 -72.72 8.98 -15.21
N CYS A 35 -72.61 10.26 -14.85
CA CYS A 35 -72.21 10.55 -13.49
C CYS A 35 -73.33 9.97 -12.62
N THR A 36 -73.10 8.87 -11.90
CA THR A 36 -73.72 8.76 -10.59
C THR A 36 -72.78 9.58 -9.69
N SER A 37 -72.83 10.92 -9.73
CA SER A 37 -73.65 11.69 -8.78
C SER A 37 -73.89 10.86 -7.54
N GLU A 38 -73.06 11.10 -6.53
CA GLU A 38 -73.47 11.00 -5.14
C GLU A 38 -74.88 11.60 -5.05
N VAL A 39 -75.89 10.73 -4.99
CA VAL A 39 -77.21 11.17 -4.59
C VAL A 39 -77.12 11.37 -3.09
N GLU A 40 -76.99 12.64 -2.70
CA GLU A 40 -77.49 13.11 -1.41
C GLU A 40 -78.92 12.59 -1.25
N THR A 41 -79.05 11.49 -0.51
CA THR A 41 -80.31 11.19 0.17
C THR A 41 -80.12 11.66 1.60
N ILE A 42 -80.74 12.82 1.87
CA ILE A 42 -80.87 13.41 3.20
C ILE A 42 -81.63 12.43 4.08
N GLY A 43 -80.89 11.58 4.79
CA GLY A 43 -81.34 10.85 5.97
C GLY A 43 -80.74 11.54 7.19
N GLY A 44 -81.59 11.96 8.12
CA GLY A 44 -81.22 12.81 9.25
C GLY A 44 -80.02 12.29 10.06
N THR A 45 -79.29 13.23 10.65
CA THR A 45 -78.29 13.03 11.72
C THR A 45 -78.74 11.94 12.69
N PRO A 46 -77.93 10.91 12.95
CA PRO A 46 -78.13 10.07 14.12
C PRO A 46 -78.01 10.96 15.36
N GLU A 47 -79.04 10.97 16.22
CA GLU A 47 -78.92 11.48 17.58
C GLU A 47 -77.79 10.71 18.29
N THR A 48 -76.88 11.46 18.94
CA THR A 48 -75.80 11.05 19.87
C THR A 48 -75.26 9.61 19.75
N PRO A 49 -73.98 9.40 19.33
CA PRO A 49 -73.36 8.08 19.33
C PRO A 49 -73.25 7.52 20.77
N GLU A 50 -73.71 6.29 21.00
CA GLU A 50 -73.43 5.55 22.23
C GLU A 50 -71.98 5.03 22.28
N ASN A 51 -71.23 5.10 21.16
CA ASN A 51 -69.82 4.72 21.12
C ASN A 51 -68.90 5.78 21.76
N PRO A 52 -68.15 5.45 22.84
CA PRO A 52 -67.27 6.40 23.53
C PRO A 52 -66.12 6.96 22.66
N GLN A 53 -65.83 6.35 21.50
CA GLN A 53 -64.77 6.78 20.58
C GLN A 53 -65.21 7.82 19.55
N ALA A 54 -66.50 8.13 19.45
CA ALA A 54 -67.03 9.01 18.40
C ALA A 54 -66.50 10.45 18.47
N ASN A 55 -66.09 10.90 19.65
CA ASN A 55 -65.59 12.26 19.91
C ASN A 55 -64.05 12.34 20.05
N ASP A 56 -63.32 11.25 19.80
CA ASP A 56 -61.85 11.23 19.91
C ASP A 56 -61.22 11.90 18.67
N PRO A 57 -60.46 13.00 18.83
CA PRO A 57 -59.88 13.74 17.71
C PRO A 57 -58.86 12.92 16.91
N ASN A 58 -58.33 11.80 17.43
CA ASN A 58 -57.38 10.94 16.73
C ASN A 58 -58.04 9.76 15.98
N ARG A 59 -59.37 9.73 15.93
CA ARG A 59 -60.14 8.69 15.23
C ARG A 59 -60.81 9.24 13.98
N ARG A 60 -61.05 8.38 13.00
CA ARG A 60 -61.85 8.69 11.80
C ARG A 60 -63.12 7.85 11.83
N SER A 61 -64.26 8.43 11.46
CA SER A 61 -65.49 7.64 11.35
C SER A 61 -65.55 6.91 10.00
N VAL A 62 -65.66 5.59 10.06
CA VAL A 62 -65.75 4.69 8.90
C VAL A 62 -67.07 3.93 8.97
N VAL A 63 -67.73 3.83 7.83
CA VAL A 63 -68.98 3.08 7.64
C VAL A 63 -68.76 2.00 6.59
N ILE A 64 -68.83 0.73 6.99
CA ILE A 64 -68.89 -0.39 6.05
C ILE A 64 -70.36 -0.71 5.77
N SER A 65 -70.77 -0.61 4.51
CA SER A 65 -72.05 -1.09 4.03
C SER A 65 -71.92 -2.53 3.56
N LEU A 66 -72.53 -3.46 4.29
CA LEU A 66 -72.58 -4.88 3.94
C LEU A 66 -73.58 -5.07 2.78
N GLN A 67 -73.10 -5.61 1.67
CA GLN A 67 -73.90 -5.70 0.43
C GLN A 67 -74.87 -6.88 0.43
N ASN A 68 -74.68 -7.87 1.31
CA ASN A 68 -75.57 -9.04 1.41
C ASN A 68 -76.86 -8.70 2.19
N LYS A 69 -77.95 -9.44 1.92
CA LYS A 69 -79.26 -9.26 2.57
C LYS A 69 -79.32 -9.91 3.98
N LEU A 70 -78.51 -9.41 4.91
CA LEU A 70 -78.30 -9.97 6.26
C LEU A 70 -79.33 -9.47 7.30
N ILE A 71 -79.42 -10.15 8.46
CA ILE A 71 -80.39 -9.92 9.54
C ILE A 71 -79.66 -9.72 10.89
N LEU A 72 -80.11 -8.75 11.71
CA LEU A 72 -79.62 -8.48 13.07
C LEU A 72 -80.56 -9.07 14.13
N VAL A 73 -80.00 -9.62 15.22
CA VAL A 73 -80.75 -10.33 16.29
C VAL A 73 -81.70 -9.42 17.07
N ASN A 74 -81.36 -8.15 17.27
CA ASN A 74 -82.14 -7.19 18.07
C ASN A 74 -83.12 -6.32 17.25
N GLY A 75 -83.25 -6.58 15.94
CA GLY A 75 -84.31 -5.95 15.13
C GLY A 75 -85.66 -6.59 15.44
N THR A 76 -86.72 -5.80 15.60
CA THR A 76 -88.08 -6.33 15.76
C THR A 76 -88.42 -7.23 14.57
N PRO A 77 -88.87 -8.48 14.77
CA PRO A 77 -89.27 -9.35 13.67
C PRO A 77 -90.69 -8.98 13.23
N GLU A 78 -90.87 -7.82 12.61
CA GLU A 78 -92.16 -7.42 12.08
C GLU A 78 -92.11 -7.35 10.55
N SER A 79 -92.57 -8.44 9.93
CA SER A 79 -93.11 -8.48 8.57
C SER A 79 -92.24 -7.89 7.46
N ARG A 80 -91.13 -8.55 7.13
CA ARG A 80 -90.69 -8.55 5.72
C ARG A 80 -91.60 -9.49 4.95
N THR A 81 -92.37 -8.93 4.02
CA THR A 81 -93.14 -9.69 3.04
C THR A 81 -92.19 -10.66 2.35
N ILE A 82 -92.40 -11.97 2.52
CA ILE A 82 -91.67 -13.00 1.77
C ILE A 82 -92.14 -12.90 0.32
N THR A 83 -91.60 -11.93 -0.42
CA THR A 83 -91.72 -11.90 -1.87
C THR A 83 -90.69 -12.86 -2.40
N ARG A 84 -91.20 -14.02 -2.85
CA ARG A 84 -90.63 -15.00 -3.80
C ARG A 84 -89.15 -14.80 -4.18
N ASP A 85 -88.36 -15.85 -3.97
CA ASP A 85 -86.97 -16.07 -4.44
C ASP A 85 -85.81 -15.79 -3.45
N GLY A 86 -86.00 -15.96 -2.13
CA GLY A 86 -84.90 -16.02 -1.16
C GLY A 86 -84.34 -17.44 -1.00
N ILE A 87 -83.09 -17.70 -1.42
CA ILE A 87 -82.44 -19.03 -1.39
C ILE A 87 -81.92 -19.40 0.00
N ALA A 88 -81.38 -18.42 0.73
CA ALA A 88 -80.92 -18.57 2.12
C ALA A 88 -82.07 -18.28 3.11
N GLU A 89 -82.19 -19.12 4.14
CA GLU A 89 -83.22 -18.99 5.18
C GLU A 89 -82.89 -17.90 6.22
N GLU A 90 -83.86 -17.54 7.07
CA GLU A 90 -83.69 -16.44 8.03
C GLU A 90 -82.54 -16.65 9.00
N ASP A 91 -82.37 -17.86 9.54
CA ASP A 91 -81.29 -18.23 10.45
C ASP A 91 -79.91 -18.19 9.78
N GLU A 92 -79.83 -18.60 8.52
CA GLU A 92 -78.59 -18.56 7.71
C GLU A 92 -78.12 -17.14 7.38
N ASN A 93 -79.02 -16.15 7.46
CA ASN A 93 -78.72 -14.73 7.19
C ASN A 93 -78.49 -13.91 8.47
N ARG A 94 -78.60 -14.52 9.66
CA ARG A 94 -78.38 -13.83 10.95
C ARG A 94 -76.91 -13.54 11.21
N ILE A 95 -76.64 -12.36 11.77
CA ILE A 95 -75.34 -11.98 12.35
C ILE A 95 -75.51 -11.89 13.86
N GLU A 96 -74.98 -12.86 14.59
CA GLU A 96 -74.92 -12.87 16.07
C GLU A 96 -73.62 -12.28 16.60
N SER A 97 -72.55 -12.37 15.83
CA SER A 97 -71.26 -11.75 16.12
C SER A 97 -70.61 -11.20 14.85
N PHE A 98 -69.89 -10.09 14.99
CA PHE A 98 -69.17 -9.48 13.88
C PHE A 98 -67.87 -8.84 14.38
N ASP A 99 -66.75 -9.17 13.74
CA ASP A 99 -65.42 -8.64 14.06
C ASP A 99 -64.79 -7.96 12.84
N ILE A 100 -64.16 -6.82 13.06
CA ILE A 100 -63.33 -6.14 12.05
C ILE A 100 -61.88 -6.09 12.58
N TYR A 101 -60.95 -6.62 11.80
CA TYR A 101 -59.52 -6.51 12.06
C TYR A 101 -58.92 -5.45 11.15
N ALA A 102 -58.38 -4.39 11.75
CA ALA A 102 -57.73 -3.29 11.05
C ALA A 102 -56.22 -3.50 11.02
N PHE A 103 -55.61 -3.39 9.84
CA PHE A 103 -54.16 -3.44 9.64
C PHE A 103 -53.68 -2.13 9.08
N GLY A 104 -52.71 -1.49 9.73
CA GLY A 104 -52.23 -0.14 9.41
C GLY A 104 -50.81 -0.14 8.85
N SER A 105 -50.53 0.85 7.99
CA SER A 105 -49.21 1.13 7.40
C SER A 105 -49.02 2.64 7.19
N ASP A 106 -47.80 3.15 7.39
CA ASP A 106 -47.46 4.55 7.10
C ASP A 106 -47.23 4.82 5.59
N LYS A 107 -47.28 3.76 4.78
CA LYS A 107 -47.22 3.80 3.31
C LYS A 107 -48.35 2.99 2.69
N GLU A 108 -48.86 3.44 1.55
CA GLU A 108 -49.90 2.77 0.78
C GLU A 108 -49.48 1.33 0.45
N GLU A 109 -48.21 1.17 0.06
CA GLU A 109 -47.55 -0.11 -0.25
C GLU A 109 -46.52 -0.52 0.82
N GLY A 110 -46.84 -0.33 2.11
CA GLY A 110 -45.96 -0.67 3.24
C GLY A 110 -46.33 -1.98 3.96
N PRO A 111 -45.52 -2.43 4.95
CA PRO A 111 -45.83 -3.60 5.75
C PRO A 111 -47.04 -3.32 6.65
N TYR A 112 -48.16 -3.96 6.35
CA TYR A 112 -49.38 -3.88 7.13
C TYR A 112 -49.28 -4.76 8.36
N THR A 113 -49.47 -4.17 9.54
CA THR A 113 -49.45 -4.88 10.82
C THR A 113 -50.69 -4.58 11.63
N PHE A 114 -51.04 -5.47 12.55
CA PHE A 114 -52.28 -5.36 13.33
C PHE A 114 -52.35 -4.02 14.07
N GLN A 115 -53.37 -3.23 13.75
CA GLN A 115 -53.59 -1.91 14.33
C GLN A 115 -54.62 -1.98 15.46
N GLU A 116 -55.79 -2.58 15.20
CA GLU A 116 -56.89 -2.64 16.15
C GLU A 116 -57.92 -3.70 15.75
N ARG A 117 -58.66 -4.24 16.72
CA ARG A 117 -59.81 -5.12 16.51
C ARG A 117 -61.08 -4.43 17.01
N PHE A 118 -62.13 -4.51 16.21
CA PHE A 118 -63.46 -4.05 16.57
C PHE A 118 -64.45 -5.21 16.63
N SER A 119 -65.38 -5.19 17.58
CA SER A 119 -66.28 -6.31 17.84
C SER A 119 -67.72 -5.87 18.12
N TYR A 120 -68.67 -6.64 17.60
CA TYR A 120 -70.10 -6.64 17.91
C TYR A 120 -70.51 -8.02 18.40
N ARG A 121 -71.33 -8.05 19.45
CA ARG A 121 -71.98 -9.26 19.96
C ARG A 121 -73.45 -8.93 20.20
N SER A 122 -74.34 -9.85 19.85
CA SER A 122 -75.79 -9.67 19.95
C SER A 122 -76.30 -9.84 21.38
N ASP A 123 -75.66 -10.70 22.17
CA ASP A 123 -75.82 -10.76 23.62
C ASP A 123 -75.09 -9.58 24.27
N ALA A 124 -75.68 -8.97 25.30
CA ALA A 124 -75.11 -7.81 26.01
C ALA A 124 -73.89 -8.17 26.89
N GLY A 125 -73.05 -9.11 26.42
CA GLY A 125 -71.85 -9.61 27.08
C GLY A 125 -70.66 -8.65 27.05
N THR A 126 -69.61 -9.01 27.77
CA THR A 126 -68.33 -8.27 27.79
C THR A 126 -67.60 -8.52 26.47
N LEU A 127 -67.26 -7.45 25.73
CA LEU A 127 -66.46 -7.54 24.50
C LEU A 127 -65.10 -8.22 24.76
N PRO A 128 -64.48 -8.88 23.76
CA PRO A 128 -63.16 -9.47 23.92
C PRO A 128 -62.12 -8.44 24.39
N ALA A 129 -61.17 -8.86 25.23
CA ALA A 129 -60.16 -7.97 25.78
C ALA A 129 -59.36 -7.26 24.66
N GLY A 130 -59.21 -5.94 24.79
CA GLY A 130 -58.48 -5.12 23.81
C GLY A 130 -59.24 -4.77 22.53
N THR A 131 -60.55 -5.03 22.47
CA THR A 131 -61.41 -4.71 21.31
C THR A 131 -62.23 -3.44 21.51
N SER A 132 -62.49 -2.74 20.40
CA SER A 132 -63.32 -1.54 20.35
C SER A 132 -64.76 -1.90 19.91
N PRO A 133 -65.80 -1.24 20.44
CA PRO A 133 -67.19 -1.57 20.09
C PRO A 133 -67.54 -1.17 18.65
N LEU A 134 -68.41 -1.97 18.02
CA LEU A 134 -69.03 -1.70 16.72
C LEU A 134 -70.51 -1.33 16.87
N GLU A 135 -70.98 -0.36 16.08
CA GLU A 135 -72.42 -0.08 15.94
C GLU A 135 -72.95 -0.67 14.63
N LEU A 136 -73.86 -1.65 14.70
CA LEU A 136 -74.53 -2.20 13.52
C LEU A 136 -75.94 -1.61 13.42
N LYS A 137 -76.28 -1.04 12.26
CA LYS A 137 -77.61 -0.47 11.98
C LYS A 137 -78.18 -1.10 10.72
N ALA A 138 -79.38 -1.65 10.83
CA ALA A 138 -80.13 -2.10 9.67
C ALA A 138 -80.62 -0.89 8.87
N ASP A 139 -80.36 -0.88 7.57
CA ASP A 139 -80.99 0.03 6.62
C ASP A 139 -82.13 -0.72 5.93
N GLU A 140 -83.33 -0.58 6.50
CA GLU A 140 -84.53 -1.29 6.02
C GLU A 140 -84.95 -0.87 4.61
N THR A 141 -84.58 0.34 4.18
CA THR A 141 -84.95 0.86 2.84
C THR A 141 -84.01 0.35 1.76
N ALA A 142 -82.71 0.26 2.06
CA ALA A 142 -81.69 -0.25 1.13
C ALA A 142 -81.51 -1.78 1.21
N GLY A 143 -82.07 -2.45 2.22
CA GLY A 143 -81.93 -3.89 2.45
C GLY A 143 -80.50 -4.30 2.87
N LYS A 144 -79.75 -3.39 3.51
CA LYS A 144 -78.32 -3.56 3.87
C LYS A 144 -78.09 -3.39 5.37
N ILE A 145 -76.94 -3.85 5.86
CA ILE A 145 -76.47 -3.55 7.22
C ILE A 145 -75.28 -2.59 7.12
N ASN A 146 -75.36 -1.46 7.82
CA ASN A 146 -74.26 -0.51 7.93
C ASN A 146 -73.55 -0.69 9.28
N VAL A 147 -72.23 -0.88 9.23
CA VAL A 147 -71.35 -1.03 10.38
C VAL A 147 -70.58 0.26 10.58
N VAL A 148 -70.78 0.95 11.70
CA VAL A 148 -70.12 2.21 12.04
C VAL A 148 -69.06 1.97 13.11
N PHE A 149 -67.84 2.44 12.86
CA PHE A 149 -66.71 2.29 13.76
C PHE A 149 -65.64 3.38 13.58
N TYR A 150 -64.68 3.46 14.51
CA TYR A 150 -63.79 4.62 14.67
C TYR A 150 -62.29 4.22 14.73
N PRO A 151 -61.66 3.79 13.62
CA PRO A 151 -60.23 3.48 13.57
C PRO A 151 -59.34 4.71 13.79
N ARG A 152 -58.10 4.46 14.21
CA ARG A 152 -57.09 5.52 14.35
C ARG A 152 -56.76 6.10 12.97
N LYS A 153 -56.77 7.42 12.88
CA LYS A 153 -56.38 8.14 11.66
C LYS A 153 -54.86 8.19 11.54
N GLY A 154 -54.34 8.70 10.43
CA GLY A 154 -52.90 8.88 10.20
C GLY A 154 -52.21 7.77 9.41
N LEU A 155 -52.85 6.62 9.17
CA LEU A 155 -52.26 5.51 8.41
C LEU A 155 -53.14 5.11 7.22
N PHE A 156 -52.54 4.43 6.25
CA PHE A 156 -53.27 3.60 5.32
C PHE A 156 -53.74 2.35 6.05
N THR A 157 -55.03 2.01 5.94
CA THR A 157 -55.64 0.94 6.75
C THR A 157 -56.47 -0.01 5.90
N LYS A 158 -56.28 -1.32 6.08
CA LYS A 158 -57.10 -2.38 5.47
C LYS A 158 -58.02 -3.01 6.51
N PHE A 159 -59.19 -3.47 6.09
CA PHE A 159 -60.22 -4.01 7.00
C PHE A 159 -60.65 -5.42 6.61
N TYR A 160 -60.51 -6.36 7.55
CA TYR A 160 -60.92 -7.75 7.41
C TYR A 160 -62.14 -8.03 8.29
N CYS A 161 -63.25 -8.42 7.68
CA CYS A 161 -64.54 -8.63 8.32
C CYS A 161 -64.80 -10.12 8.51
N VAL A 162 -65.18 -10.52 9.73
CA VAL A 162 -65.52 -11.90 10.10
C VAL A 162 -66.84 -11.89 10.84
N ALA A 163 -67.84 -12.64 10.34
CA ALA A 163 -69.14 -12.79 10.97
C ALA A 163 -69.32 -14.21 11.52
N ASN A 164 -69.98 -14.32 12.68
CA ASN A 164 -70.36 -15.59 13.31
C ASN A 164 -69.19 -16.56 13.57
N GLN A 165 -67.97 -16.03 13.68
CA GLN A 165 -66.76 -16.78 14.01
C GLN A 165 -65.91 -15.93 14.96
N THR A 166 -66.01 -16.22 16.25
CA THR A 166 -65.41 -15.37 17.31
C THR A 166 -63.97 -15.70 17.63
N GLU A 167 -63.52 -16.90 17.25
CA GLU A 167 -62.19 -17.47 17.48
C GLU A 167 -61.57 -17.95 16.17
N MET A 168 -60.25 -17.92 16.09
CA MET A 168 -59.46 -18.45 14.98
C MET A 168 -58.24 -19.18 15.54
N ASP A 169 -57.80 -20.24 14.87
CA ASP A 169 -56.64 -21.03 15.24
C ASP A 169 -55.43 -20.69 14.36
N ASP A 170 -54.24 -20.88 14.92
CA ASP A 170 -52.99 -20.85 14.19
C ASP A 170 -52.78 -22.12 13.35
N ALA A 171 -51.68 -22.18 12.60
CA ALA A 171 -51.36 -23.34 11.76
C ALA A 171 -51.12 -24.64 12.57
N ALA A 172 -50.89 -24.54 13.88
CA ALA A 172 -50.73 -25.68 14.77
C ALA A 172 -52.06 -26.12 15.43
N GLY A 173 -53.18 -25.48 15.08
CA GLY A 173 -54.51 -25.77 15.61
C GLY A 173 -54.71 -25.24 17.04
N ASN A 174 -53.95 -24.23 17.47
CA ASN A 174 -54.18 -23.58 18.76
C ASN A 174 -54.89 -22.24 18.56
N THR A 175 -55.82 -21.91 19.46
CA THR A 175 -56.52 -20.61 19.45
C THR A 175 -55.54 -19.44 19.46
N TYR A 176 -55.63 -18.60 18.43
CA TYR A 176 -54.75 -17.46 18.24
C TYR A 176 -55.18 -16.29 19.14
N THR A 177 -54.30 -15.91 20.07
CA THR A 177 -54.56 -14.83 21.05
C THR A 177 -53.57 -13.68 20.97
N ASN A 178 -52.51 -13.80 20.15
CA ASN A 178 -51.41 -12.84 20.11
C ASN A 178 -51.73 -11.61 19.23
N TYR A 179 -52.68 -10.81 19.67
CA TYR A 179 -53.06 -9.53 19.05
C TYR A 179 -52.43 -8.36 19.81
N THR A 180 -51.30 -7.86 19.32
CA THR A 180 -50.58 -6.69 19.85
C THR A 180 -50.69 -5.51 18.87
N PRO A 181 -51.43 -4.44 19.21
CA PRO A 181 -51.57 -3.25 18.37
C PRO A 181 -50.23 -2.57 18.02
N LEU A 182 -50.09 -2.12 16.78
CA LEU A 182 -48.98 -1.27 16.35
C LEU A 182 -48.92 0.04 17.15
N GLN A 183 -47.73 0.63 17.23
CA GLN A 183 -47.53 1.97 17.76
C GLN A 183 -47.31 2.94 16.60
N GLN A 184 -48.07 4.04 16.59
CA GLN A 184 -47.95 5.11 15.59
C GLN A 184 -47.66 6.45 16.29
N SER A 185 -46.91 7.33 15.64
CA SER A 185 -46.63 8.67 16.15
C SER A 185 -47.90 9.52 16.19
N SER A 186 -48.09 10.37 17.19
CA SER A 186 -49.14 11.40 17.16
C SER A 186 -48.53 12.74 16.72
N GLN A 187 -48.84 13.22 15.51
CA GLN A 187 -48.34 14.52 15.03
C GLN A 187 -49.34 15.65 15.40
N PRO A 188 -48.87 16.78 15.98
CA PRO A 188 -49.67 18.00 16.05
C PRO A 188 -49.87 18.54 14.63
N GLN A 189 -51.13 18.65 14.22
CA GLN A 189 -51.66 19.28 13.00
C GLN A 189 -50.70 20.28 12.32
N SER A 190 -49.79 19.82 11.47
CA SER A 190 -48.87 20.66 10.68
C SER A 190 -48.45 19.96 9.39
N SER A 191 -48.90 20.50 8.25
CA SER A 191 -48.43 20.41 6.85
C SER A 191 -47.90 19.11 6.21
N VAL A 192 -47.74 17.99 6.93
CA VAL A 192 -47.29 16.70 6.37
C VAL A 192 -48.42 15.67 6.56
N PRO A 193 -48.98 15.08 5.50
CA PRO A 193 -50.05 14.08 5.63
C PRO A 193 -49.51 12.74 6.19
N GLY A 194 -50.08 12.26 7.30
CA GLY A 194 -49.86 10.92 7.84
C GLY A 194 -48.97 10.80 9.09
N ASP A 195 -49.18 9.73 9.83
CA ASP A 195 -48.41 9.28 10.99
C ASP A 195 -47.35 8.26 10.56
N MET A 196 -46.28 8.09 11.34
CA MET A 196 -45.29 7.03 11.15
C MET A 196 -45.56 5.85 12.08
N VAL A 197 -45.31 4.63 11.60
CA VAL A 197 -45.31 3.44 12.46
C VAL A 197 -43.99 3.38 13.22
N THR A 198 -44.04 3.54 14.54
CA THR A 198 -42.86 3.54 15.43
C THR A 198 -42.54 2.15 15.98
N SER A 199 -43.54 1.26 16.02
CA SER A 199 -43.34 -0.17 16.30
C SER A 199 -44.43 -0.98 15.61
N PRO A 200 -44.08 -2.06 14.88
CA PRO A 200 -45.06 -2.89 14.19
C PRO A 200 -45.97 -3.65 15.17
N GLY A 201 -47.22 -3.87 14.76
CA GLY A 201 -48.15 -4.74 15.47
C GLY A 201 -47.91 -6.22 15.19
N THR A 202 -48.57 -7.09 15.97
CA THR A 202 -48.58 -8.55 15.77
C THR A 202 -50.03 -9.02 15.83
N PRO A 203 -50.53 -9.86 14.90
CA PRO A 203 -49.83 -10.42 13.75
C PRO A 203 -49.52 -9.39 12.66
N THR A 204 -48.64 -9.77 11.73
CA THR A 204 -48.56 -9.11 10.41
C THR A 204 -49.82 -9.46 9.60
N GLU A 205 -50.18 -8.64 8.61
CA GLU A 205 -51.28 -8.99 7.68
C GLU A 205 -51.05 -10.37 7.04
N SER A 206 -49.81 -10.67 6.65
CA SER A 206 -49.44 -11.96 6.04
C SER A 206 -49.58 -13.16 6.96
N ASP A 207 -49.45 -12.97 8.27
CA ASP A 207 -49.64 -14.05 9.25
C ASP A 207 -51.11 -14.18 9.62
N PHE A 208 -51.84 -13.07 9.68
CA PHE A 208 -53.28 -13.06 9.97
C PHE A 208 -54.10 -13.82 8.93
N VAL A 209 -53.82 -13.63 7.63
CA VAL A 209 -54.56 -14.31 6.56
C VAL A 209 -54.34 -15.83 6.52
N LYS A 210 -53.36 -16.35 7.27
CA LYS A 210 -53.10 -17.79 7.43
C LYS A 210 -53.86 -18.42 8.60
N LEU A 211 -54.51 -17.61 9.44
CA LEU A 211 -55.35 -18.12 10.52
C LEU A 211 -56.55 -18.86 9.94
N ASN A 212 -56.98 -19.90 10.64
CA ASN A 212 -58.08 -20.76 10.23
C ASN A 212 -59.22 -20.76 11.26
N THR A 213 -60.39 -21.21 10.84
CA THR A 213 -61.49 -21.51 11.76
C THR A 213 -61.06 -22.62 12.73
N PRO A 214 -61.57 -22.64 13.98
CA PRO A 214 -61.36 -23.75 14.88
C PRO A 214 -61.64 -25.09 14.21
N LEU A 215 -60.73 -26.04 14.36
CA LEU A 215 -60.79 -27.31 13.66
C LEU A 215 -61.91 -28.20 14.22
N LEU A 216 -62.76 -28.73 13.35
CA LEU A 216 -63.79 -29.70 13.72
C LEU A 216 -63.14 -31.00 14.23
N ASN A 217 -63.65 -31.52 15.35
CA ASN A 217 -63.22 -32.78 15.93
C ASN A 217 -64.10 -33.95 15.46
N SER A 218 -63.50 -35.16 15.39
CA SER A 218 -64.15 -36.38 14.91
C SER A 218 -64.96 -37.14 15.98
N THR A 219 -64.99 -36.65 17.23
CA THR A 219 -65.53 -37.39 18.38
C THR A 219 -66.82 -36.78 18.95
N GLY A 220 -67.88 -37.58 19.01
CA GLY A 220 -69.14 -37.26 19.71
C GLY A 220 -70.34 -37.05 18.78
N PHE A 221 -71.56 -37.18 19.33
CA PHE A 221 -72.80 -36.77 18.66
C PHE A 221 -73.09 -35.32 19.06
N ASN A 222 -73.35 -34.42 18.11
CA ASN A 222 -73.67 -33.00 18.35
C ASN A 222 -72.59 -32.11 19.04
N ALA A 223 -71.33 -32.52 19.14
CA ALA A 223 -70.32 -31.77 19.92
C ALA A 223 -69.58 -30.66 19.15
N ASP A 224 -69.38 -30.79 17.83
CA ASP A 224 -68.58 -29.87 17.01
C ASP A 224 -69.17 -29.78 15.59
N ILE A 225 -70.33 -29.14 15.43
CA ILE A 225 -71.09 -29.12 14.15
C ILE A 225 -71.28 -27.69 13.64
N LEU A 226 -71.14 -27.51 12.32
CA LEU A 226 -71.48 -26.28 11.61
C LEU A 226 -73.00 -26.06 11.64
N LEU A 227 -73.44 -25.03 12.35
CA LEU A 227 -74.85 -24.67 12.51
C LEU A 227 -75.06 -23.18 12.24
N ALA A 228 -76.26 -22.81 11.78
CA ALA A 228 -76.63 -21.41 11.64
C ALA A 228 -76.77 -20.75 13.02
N PRO A 229 -76.29 -19.49 13.20
CA PRO A 229 -75.75 -18.60 12.16
C PRO A 229 -74.32 -18.98 11.72
N LEU A 230 -74.08 -18.96 10.41
CA LEU A 230 -72.89 -19.57 9.81
C LEU A 230 -71.70 -18.59 9.72
N PRO A 231 -70.44 -19.09 9.82
CA PRO A 231 -69.24 -18.29 9.60
C PRO A 231 -69.21 -17.65 8.21
N MET A 232 -68.91 -16.35 8.16
CA MET A 232 -68.72 -15.61 6.91
C MET A 232 -67.50 -14.71 6.99
N SER A 233 -66.84 -14.48 5.86
CA SER A 233 -65.73 -13.54 5.77
C SER A 233 -65.85 -12.63 4.56
N GLY A 234 -65.27 -11.43 4.68
CA GLY A 234 -65.14 -10.47 3.59
C GLY A 234 -64.08 -9.44 3.94
N ALA A 235 -63.47 -8.80 2.96
CA ALA A 235 -62.40 -7.84 3.23
C ALA A 235 -62.49 -6.62 2.33
N ASN A 236 -62.12 -5.47 2.88
CA ASN A 236 -61.64 -4.33 2.13
C ASN A 236 -60.10 -4.42 2.13
N SER A 237 -59.58 -5.18 1.15
CA SER A 237 -58.14 -5.46 1.02
C SER A 237 -57.36 -4.31 0.37
N GLN A 238 -58.04 -3.32 -0.20
CA GLN A 238 -57.41 -2.09 -0.67
C GLN A 238 -57.14 -1.15 0.51
N PRO A 239 -55.97 -0.52 0.57
CA PRO A 239 -55.69 0.45 1.61
C PRO A 239 -56.66 1.63 1.58
N THR A 240 -57.44 1.77 2.65
CA THR A 240 -58.23 2.98 2.88
C THR A 240 -57.30 4.06 3.43
N ASP A 241 -57.17 5.18 2.73
CA ASP A 241 -56.36 6.31 3.21
C ASP A 241 -57.07 7.05 4.35
N LEU A 242 -56.55 6.89 5.58
CA LEU A 242 -57.04 7.60 6.76
C LEU A 242 -56.07 8.70 7.22
N ARG A 243 -55.11 9.14 6.39
CA ARG A 243 -54.06 10.10 6.77
C ARG A 243 -54.54 11.54 6.89
N GLU A 244 -55.66 11.90 6.27
CA GLU A 244 -56.11 13.31 6.26
C GLU A 244 -56.86 13.70 7.54
N TYR A 245 -56.30 14.70 8.25
CA TYR A 245 -56.81 15.23 9.52
C TYR A 245 -57.96 16.25 9.34
N SER A 246 -58.20 16.76 8.13
CA SER A 246 -59.05 17.94 7.82
C SER A 246 -60.48 17.66 7.38
N MET A 247 -60.88 16.41 7.12
CA MET A 247 -62.20 16.09 6.56
C MET A 247 -63.20 15.68 7.65
N GLY A 248 -64.35 16.37 7.70
CA GLY A 248 -65.43 16.15 8.69
C GLY A 248 -66.53 15.13 8.29
N THR A 249 -66.40 14.45 7.16
CA THR A 249 -67.39 13.47 6.66
C THR A 249 -66.91 12.01 6.81
N TYR A 250 -67.87 11.09 6.99
CA TYR A 250 -67.66 9.64 7.12
C TYR A 250 -66.98 9.03 5.87
N VAL A 251 -66.06 8.07 6.06
CA VAL A 251 -65.52 7.24 4.96
C VAL A 251 -66.46 6.05 4.74
N ARG A 252 -67.00 5.88 3.53
CA ARG A 252 -67.91 4.76 3.20
C ARG A 252 -67.19 3.68 2.41
N LEU A 253 -67.29 2.44 2.86
CA LEU A 253 -66.74 1.25 2.22
C LEU A 253 -67.87 0.26 1.91
N ASN A 254 -67.77 -0.48 0.82
CA ASN A 254 -68.69 -1.56 0.49
C ASN A 254 -67.96 -2.90 0.66
N VAL A 255 -68.54 -3.84 1.40
CA VAL A 255 -67.99 -5.19 1.60
C VAL A 255 -69.10 -6.21 1.40
N SER A 256 -68.81 -7.28 0.65
CA SER A 256 -69.64 -8.49 0.59
C SER A 256 -69.01 -9.56 1.48
N LEU A 257 -69.85 -10.26 2.24
CA LEU A 257 -69.45 -11.42 3.04
C LEU A 257 -69.81 -12.71 2.30
N THR A 258 -68.93 -13.68 2.33
CA THR A 258 -69.11 -14.99 1.70
C THR A 258 -69.14 -16.07 2.80
N ARG A 259 -70.06 -17.03 2.71
CA ARG A 259 -70.14 -18.14 3.67
C ARG A 259 -68.93 -19.05 3.54
N ALA A 260 -68.36 -19.44 4.68
CA ALA A 260 -67.21 -20.35 4.75
C ALA A 260 -67.57 -21.81 4.42
N VAL A 261 -68.86 -22.14 4.40
CA VAL A 261 -69.38 -23.51 4.30
C VAL A 261 -70.16 -23.73 3.01
N ALA A 262 -70.41 -24.99 2.65
CA ALA A 262 -71.38 -25.44 1.67
C ALA A 262 -72.64 -25.96 2.37
N ARG A 263 -73.80 -25.91 1.70
CA ARG A 263 -75.09 -26.42 2.20
C ARG A 263 -75.57 -27.61 1.38
N PHE A 264 -76.14 -28.60 2.08
CA PHE A 264 -76.86 -29.72 1.48
C PHE A 264 -78.35 -29.70 1.84
N ASP A 265 -79.18 -29.78 0.81
CA ASP A 265 -80.61 -30.07 0.89
C ASP A 265 -80.83 -31.52 0.44
N ILE A 266 -81.67 -32.28 1.15
CA ILE A 266 -81.94 -33.69 0.83
C ILE A 266 -83.41 -33.84 0.44
N VAL A 267 -83.67 -34.42 -0.73
CA VAL A 267 -85.02 -34.77 -1.17
C VAL A 267 -85.22 -36.26 -0.98
N ASN A 268 -86.07 -36.63 -0.03
CA ASN A 268 -86.46 -38.01 0.21
C ASN A 268 -87.96 -38.14 0.45
N ASP A 269 -88.60 -39.06 -0.25
CA ASP A 269 -89.96 -39.51 0.01
C ASP A 269 -89.90 -40.99 0.39
N ALA A 270 -89.91 -41.29 1.69
CA ALA A 270 -89.75 -42.65 2.20
C ALA A 270 -90.87 -43.60 1.73
N THR A 271 -92.01 -43.08 1.27
CA THR A 271 -93.07 -43.91 0.67
C THR A 271 -92.71 -44.41 -0.73
N LYS A 272 -91.80 -43.72 -1.41
CA LYS A 272 -91.29 -44.08 -2.75
C LYS A 272 -89.91 -44.73 -2.69
N SER A 273 -89.01 -44.20 -1.88
CA SER A 273 -87.63 -44.70 -1.77
C SER A 273 -87.50 -45.90 -0.83
N HIS A 274 -88.53 -46.22 -0.04
CA HIS A 274 -88.52 -47.26 0.99
C HIS A 274 -87.47 -47.06 2.10
N PHE A 275 -86.78 -45.92 2.11
CA PHE A 275 -85.71 -45.58 3.03
C PHE A 275 -86.13 -44.39 3.92
N THR A 276 -86.17 -44.62 5.24
CA THR A 276 -86.37 -43.57 6.25
C THR A 276 -85.01 -43.17 6.81
N ILE A 277 -84.48 -42.02 6.40
CA ILE A 277 -83.22 -41.46 6.92
C ILE A 277 -83.44 -41.04 8.38
N THR A 278 -82.54 -41.47 9.25
CA THR A 278 -82.49 -41.06 10.67
C THR A 278 -81.32 -40.14 10.96
N ASP A 279 -80.18 -40.33 10.28
CA ASP A 279 -78.97 -39.55 10.53
C ASP A 279 -78.21 -39.24 9.23
N ILE A 280 -77.55 -38.08 9.23
CA ILE A 280 -76.72 -37.57 8.14
C ILE A 280 -75.31 -37.21 8.67
N SER A 281 -74.29 -37.50 7.87
CA SER A 281 -72.88 -37.18 8.15
C SER A 281 -72.13 -37.02 6.81
N MET A 282 -70.85 -36.68 6.87
CA MET A 282 -69.94 -36.65 5.72
C MET A 282 -68.65 -37.38 6.07
N GLY A 283 -68.22 -38.28 5.19
CA GLY A 283 -66.89 -38.88 5.21
C GLY A 283 -65.91 -38.09 4.35
N ASN A 284 -64.63 -38.18 4.68
CA ASN A 284 -63.54 -37.47 3.99
C ASN A 284 -63.72 -35.93 3.95
N GLY A 285 -64.34 -35.35 4.98
CA GLY A 285 -64.53 -33.90 5.08
C GLY A 285 -63.30 -33.20 5.67
N ARG A 286 -63.08 -31.94 5.27
CA ARG A 286 -62.00 -31.09 5.79
C ARG A 286 -62.35 -30.51 7.16
N GLN A 287 -61.36 -30.35 8.05
CA GLN A 287 -61.61 -29.95 9.44
C GLN A 287 -61.86 -28.44 9.64
N GLY A 288 -61.41 -27.59 8.72
CA GLY A 288 -61.54 -26.13 8.86
C GLY A 288 -61.25 -25.41 7.56
N VAL A 289 -61.31 -24.07 7.60
CA VAL A 289 -60.89 -23.20 6.50
C VAL A 289 -60.07 -22.00 6.97
N THR A 290 -59.17 -21.49 6.12
CA THR A 290 -58.74 -20.09 6.22
C THR A 290 -59.89 -19.16 5.80
N LEU A 291 -59.84 -17.88 6.14
CA LEU A 291 -60.93 -16.93 5.82
C LEU A 291 -60.59 -15.89 4.74
N PHE A 292 -59.30 -15.72 4.39
CA PHE A 292 -58.83 -14.68 3.48
C PHE A 292 -57.69 -15.16 2.54
N PRO A 293 -58.00 -15.93 1.47
CA PRO A 293 -59.32 -16.36 1.03
C PRO A 293 -59.84 -17.60 1.77
N ILE A 294 -61.12 -17.94 1.54
CA ILE A 294 -61.73 -19.17 2.08
C ILE A 294 -61.10 -20.39 1.39
N ARG A 295 -60.32 -21.18 2.13
CA ARG A 295 -59.67 -22.40 1.62
C ARG A 295 -59.66 -23.51 2.68
N PRO A 296 -59.85 -24.78 2.29
CA PRO A 296 -59.74 -25.90 3.24
C PRO A 296 -58.38 -25.93 3.94
N THR A 297 -58.37 -26.28 5.22
CA THR A 297 -57.12 -26.49 5.97
C THR A 297 -56.42 -27.79 5.57
N GLY A 298 -55.09 -27.81 5.69
CA GLY A 298 -54.24 -28.96 5.36
C GLY A 298 -53.75 -28.99 3.91
N ASP A 299 -53.07 -30.07 3.55
CA ASP A 299 -52.42 -30.26 2.26
C ASP A 299 -53.43 -30.62 1.17
N VAL A 300 -53.09 -30.39 -0.11
CA VAL A 300 -53.87 -30.86 -1.27
C VAL A 300 -52.94 -31.69 -2.16
N PRO A 301 -53.13 -33.03 -2.25
CA PRO A 301 -54.12 -33.87 -1.58
C PRO A 301 -53.91 -33.96 -0.07
N ALA A 302 -54.99 -34.21 0.68
CA ALA A 302 -54.93 -34.35 2.13
C ALA A 302 -53.95 -35.46 2.57
N THR A 303 -53.10 -35.16 3.56
CA THR A 303 -52.27 -36.16 4.23
C THR A 303 -53.05 -36.87 5.34
N ASN A 304 -52.54 -38.02 5.81
CA ASN A 304 -53.25 -38.87 6.76
C ASN A 304 -53.56 -38.11 8.06
N GLY A 305 -54.86 -38.00 8.39
CA GLY A 305 -55.34 -37.27 9.57
C GLY A 305 -55.97 -35.89 9.30
N GLN A 306 -55.87 -35.36 8.06
CA GLN A 306 -56.48 -34.07 7.68
C GLN A 306 -57.94 -34.18 7.19
N LEU A 307 -58.39 -35.40 6.89
CA LEU A 307 -59.78 -35.70 6.54
C LEU A 307 -60.46 -36.42 7.69
N ILE A 308 -61.66 -35.99 8.02
CA ILE A 308 -62.46 -36.55 9.12
C ILE A 308 -63.81 -37.07 8.63
N THR A 309 -64.39 -37.97 9.42
CA THR A 309 -65.84 -38.19 9.37
C THR A 309 -66.48 -37.17 10.30
N TYR A 310 -67.37 -36.34 9.76
CA TYR A 310 -68.09 -35.34 10.53
C TYR A 310 -69.01 -36.04 11.54
N PRO A 311 -69.24 -35.45 12.73
CA PRO A 311 -70.23 -35.95 13.67
C PRO A 311 -71.59 -36.22 12.99
N TYR A 312 -72.23 -37.35 13.34
CA TYR A 312 -73.58 -37.65 12.85
C TYR A 312 -74.59 -36.68 13.44
N ARG A 313 -75.53 -36.23 12.60
CA ARG A 313 -76.64 -35.35 12.96
C ARG A 313 -77.96 -36.06 12.68
N LEU A 314 -78.94 -35.86 13.57
CA LEU A 314 -80.32 -36.28 13.32
C LEU A 314 -80.86 -35.65 12.03
N PHE A 315 -81.55 -36.44 11.22
CA PHE A 315 -82.27 -36.00 10.04
C PHE A 315 -83.74 -35.76 10.38
N ASP A 316 -83.99 -34.67 11.12
CA ASP A 316 -85.29 -34.33 11.72
C ASP A 316 -85.86 -32.98 11.24
N GLY A 317 -85.32 -32.45 10.14
CA GLY A 317 -85.76 -31.18 9.55
C GLY A 317 -87.21 -31.21 9.03
N LEU A 318 -87.74 -30.04 8.69
CA LEU A 318 -89.08 -29.91 8.14
C LEU A 318 -89.23 -30.78 6.87
N ASN A 319 -90.30 -31.57 6.78
CA ASN A 319 -90.53 -32.56 5.73
C ASN A 319 -89.49 -33.69 5.63
N ALA A 320 -88.73 -33.98 6.69
CA ALA A 320 -87.84 -35.14 6.74
C ALA A 320 -88.56 -36.41 6.28
N ASN A 321 -88.00 -37.07 5.26
CA ASN A 321 -88.53 -38.28 4.63
C ASN A 321 -89.89 -38.15 3.94
N ALA A 322 -90.43 -36.93 3.78
CA ALA A 322 -91.71 -36.65 3.13
C ALA A 322 -91.60 -35.61 1.99
N GLY A 323 -90.38 -35.35 1.49
CA GLY A 323 -90.10 -34.35 0.46
C GLY A 323 -88.71 -33.74 0.60
N THR A 324 -88.59 -32.45 0.31
CA THR A 324 -87.35 -31.69 0.45
C THR A 324 -87.14 -31.26 1.89
N THR A 325 -86.06 -31.75 2.49
CA THR A 325 -85.49 -31.24 3.74
C THR A 325 -84.39 -30.24 3.40
N THR A 326 -84.69 -28.96 3.59
CA THR A 326 -83.69 -27.90 3.45
C THR A 326 -82.70 -27.94 4.62
N LYS A 327 -81.50 -27.37 4.43
CA LYS A 327 -80.45 -27.21 5.46
C LYS A 327 -80.16 -28.49 6.24
N ALA A 328 -80.20 -29.61 5.54
CA ALA A 328 -80.01 -30.93 6.12
C ALA A 328 -78.58 -31.08 6.69
N PHE A 329 -77.58 -30.56 5.97
CA PHE A 329 -76.18 -30.65 6.39
C PHE A 329 -75.35 -29.48 5.87
N TYR A 330 -74.28 -29.13 6.60
CA TYR A 330 -73.28 -28.15 6.18
C TYR A 330 -71.88 -28.76 6.27
N CYS A 331 -70.99 -28.40 5.36
CA CYS A 331 -69.59 -28.80 5.44
C CYS A 331 -68.65 -27.68 5.01
N TYR A 332 -67.37 -27.77 5.38
CA TYR A 332 -66.35 -26.94 4.75
C TYR A 332 -66.09 -27.39 3.30
N PRO A 333 -65.58 -26.50 2.43
CA PRO A 333 -65.18 -26.87 1.07
C PRO A 333 -64.23 -28.08 1.06
N CYS A 334 -64.35 -28.90 0.02
CA CYS A 334 -63.62 -30.16 -0.11
C CYS A 334 -63.15 -30.30 -1.55
N LYS A 335 -61.84 -30.48 -1.76
CA LYS A 335 -61.28 -30.67 -3.11
C LYS A 335 -61.74 -32.00 -3.70
N ALA A 336 -61.93 -32.08 -5.01
CA ALA A 336 -62.36 -33.32 -5.68
C ALA A 336 -61.43 -34.50 -5.35
N ILE A 337 -60.12 -34.25 -5.22
CA ILE A 337 -59.11 -35.27 -4.89
C ILE A 337 -59.28 -35.91 -3.50
N ASP A 338 -59.97 -35.23 -2.58
CA ASP A 338 -60.20 -35.75 -1.24
C ASP A 338 -61.31 -36.82 -1.22
N ALA A 339 -62.05 -36.96 -2.34
CA ALA A 339 -63.14 -37.92 -2.53
C ALA A 339 -64.13 -37.88 -1.35
N GLY A 340 -64.58 -36.67 -0.99
CA GLY A 340 -65.65 -36.46 -0.02
C GLY A 340 -66.92 -37.24 -0.38
N PHE A 341 -67.67 -37.72 0.60
CA PHE A 341 -68.95 -38.38 0.37
C PHE A 341 -69.93 -38.16 1.52
N LEU A 342 -71.22 -38.06 1.19
CA LEU A 342 -72.28 -37.96 2.21
C LEU A 342 -72.59 -39.36 2.76
N ILE A 343 -72.88 -39.44 4.06
CA ILE A 343 -73.29 -40.68 4.73
C ILE A 343 -74.72 -40.51 5.21
N LEU A 344 -75.64 -41.33 4.69
CA LEU A 344 -77.04 -41.37 5.13
C LEU A 344 -77.30 -42.68 5.86
N LYS A 345 -77.65 -42.58 7.14
CA LYS A 345 -78.07 -43.72 7.96
C LYS A 345 -79.56 -43.68 8.20
N GLY A 346 -80.17 -44.85 8.28
CA GLY A 346 -81.58 -44.96 8.56
C GLY A 346 -82.11 -46.36 8.47
N LEU A 347 -83.41 -46.45 8.22
CA LEU A 347 -84.19 -47.68 8.24
C LEU A 347 -84.78 -47.97 6.86
N TYR A 348 -84.50 -49.15 6.31
CA TYR A 348 -85.00 -49.61 5.02
C TYR A 348 -85.94 -50.82 5.18
N ALA A 349 -87.02 -50.86 4.38
CA ALA A 349 -87.91 -52.03 4.28
C ALA A 349 -88.47 -52.19 2.85
N MET A 350 -88.33 -53.38 2.26
CA MET A 350 -88.76 -53.67 0.89
C MET A 350 -90.25 -53.36 0.65
N ASN A 351 -91.11 -53.67 1.62
CA ASN A 351 -92.49 -53.16 1.67
C ASN A 351 -92.70 -52.33 2.95
N LEU A 352 -93.60 -51.34 2.92
CA LEU A 352 -93.91 -50.48 4.08
C LEU A 352 -94.41 -51.25 5.32
N THR A 353 -94.78 -52.52 5.16
CA THR A 353 -95.25 -53.43 6.22
C THR A 353 -94.18 -54.39 6.77
N ASP A 354 -93.01 -54.46 6.14
CA ASP A 354 -91.94 -55.38 6.54
C ASP A 354 -91.14 -54.84 7.74
N GLU A 355 -90.39 -55.72 8.42
CA GLU A 355 -89.47 -55.32 9.49
C GLU A 355 -88.37 -54.41 8.92
N LYS A 356 -88.28 -53.19 9.46
CA LYS A 356 -87.27 -52.22 9.05
C LYS A 356 -85.88 -52.63 9.52
N LYS A 357 -84.89 -52.59 8.62
CA LYS A 357 -83.48 -52.87 8.91
C LYS A 357 -82.65 -51.60 8.89
N GLU A 358 -81.68 -51.52 9.79
CA GLU A 358 -80.69 -50.44 9.76
C GLU A 358 -79.76 -50.58 8.55
N VAL A 359 -79.59 -49.48 7.82
CA VAL A 359 -78.73 -49.37 6.64
C VAL A 359 -77.93 -48.06 6.71
N SER A 360 -76.79 -48.03 6.03
CA SER A 360 -75.91 -46.88 5.94
C SER A 360 -75.37 -46.77 4.52
N TYR A 361 -75.78 -45.74 3.79
CA TYR A 361 -75.36 -45.50 2.41
C TYR A 361 -74.28 -44.44 2.33
N ARG A 362 -73.38 -44.60 1.37
CA ARG A 362 -72.37 -43.60 1.00
C ARG A 362 -72.76 -43.01 -0.35
N ILE A 363 -72.87 -41.70 -0.42
CA ILE A 363 -73.19 -40.97 -1.65
C ILE A 363 -71.94 -40.20 -2.06
N PRO A 364 -71.17 -40.70 -3.05
CA PRO A 364 -70.03 -39.97 -3.57
C PRO A 364 -70.50 -38.76 -4.39
N PHE A 365 -69.67 -37.71 -4.42
CA PHE A 365 -69.91 -36.55 -5.29
C PHE A 365 -69.30 -36.83 -6.66
N GLU A 366 -70.00 -37.56 -7.52
CA GLU A 366 -69.54 -37.99 -8.86
C GLU A 366 -70.59 -37.74 -9.95
N ARG A 367 -70.19 -37.62 -11.21
CA ARG A 367 -71.14 -37.50 -12.35
C ARG A 367 -71.78 -38.85 -12.66
N VAL A 368 -73.10 -38.86 -12.85
CA VAL A 368 -73.85 -40.09 -13.18
C VAL A 368 -74.10 -40.26 -14.69
N THR A 369 -73.83 -39.25 -15.54
CA THR A 369 -74.38 -39.25 -16.92
C THR A 369 -73.49 -39.84 -18.03
N ASP A 370 -72.21 -40.17 -17.82
CA ASP A 370 -71.34 -40.68 -18.91
C ASP A 370 -70.35 -41.80 -18.51
N GLY A 371 -70.66 -42.61 -17.49
CA GLY A 371 -69.94 -43.87 -17.22
C GLY A 371 -68.46 -43.78 -16.80
N ASP A 372 -67.88 -42.58 -16.63
CA ASP A 372 -66.44 -42.37 -16.33
C ASP A 372 -66.13 -41.77 -14.93
N GLY A 373 -67.13 -41.65 -14.05
CA GLY A 373 -66.93 -41.50 -12.59
C GLY A 373 -66.11 -40.28 -12.10
N SER A 374 -66.12 -39.15 -12.78
CA SER A 374 -65.33 -37.97 -12.36
C SER A 374 -65.89 -37.32 -11.08
N LEU A 375 -65.02 -37.13 -10.08
CA LEU A 375 -65.31 -36.51 -8.77
C LEU A 375 -65.64 -35.01 -8.90
N ILE A 376 -66.59 -34.54 -8.11
CA ILE A 376 -67.08 -33.15 -8.04
C ILE A 376 -66.45 -32.46 -6.82
N GLU A 377 -65.93 -31.25 -7.02
CA GLU A 377 -65.43 -30.39 -5.95
C GLU A 377 -66.57 -29.74 -5.16
N ILE A 378 -66.46 -29.71 -3.83
CA ILE A 378 -67.40 -29.03 -2.95
C ILE A 378 -66.88 -27.62 -2.66
N ASN A 379 -67.56 -26.62 -3.19
CA ASN A 379 -67.21 -25.21 -3.03
C ASN A 379 -67.95 -24.57 -1.85
N HIS A 380 -67.28 -23.66 -1.16
CA HIS A 380 -67.91 -22.83 -0.14
C HIS A 380 -68.94 -21.89 -0.78
N ASN A 381 -69.92 -21.42 -0.01
CA ASN A 381 -71.00 -20.56 -0.49
C ASN A 381 -71.80 -21.14 -1.69
N HIS A 382 -71.89 -22.47 -1.80
CA HIS A 382 -72.75 -23.17 -2.75
C HIS A 382 -73.80 -24.05 -2.06
N ARG A 383 -74.92 -24.29 -2.77
CA ARG A 383 -76.01 -25.17 -2.32
C ARG A 383 -76.10 -26.40 -3.23
N TYR A 384 -76.07 -27.56 -2.60
CA TYR A 384 -76.17 -28.88 -3.22
C TYR A 384 -77.50 -29.52 -2.86
N THR A 385 -78.30 -29.92 -3.84
CA THR A 385 -79.54 -30.69 -3.61
C THR A 385 -79.33 -32.14 -4.00
N VAL A 386 -79.41 -33.04 -3.03
CA VAL A 386 -79.28 -34.49 -3.23
C VAL A 386 -80.67 -35.10 -3.26
N GLN A 387 -81.08 -35.59 -4.43
CA GLN A 387 -82.38 -36.22 -4.63
C GLN A 387 -82.23 -37.74 -4.65
N ILE A 388 -82.80 -38.40 -3.65
CA ILE A 388 -82.83 -39.86 -3.57
C ILE A 388 -83.94 -40.37 -4.48
N THR A 389 -83.60 -41.27 -5.40
CA THR A 389 -84.55 -41.83 -6.36
C THR A 389 -84.96 -43.25 -6.01
N GLU A 390 -84.02 -44.08 -5.56
CA GLU A 390 -84.25 -45.49 -5.24
C GLU A 390 -83.24 -45.96 -4.18
N ALA A 391 -83.64 -46.90 -3.33
CA ALA A 391 -82.76 -47.55 -2.36
C ALA A 391 -83.09 -49.04 -2.23
N ASP A 392 -82.07 -49.84 -1.94
CA ASP A 392 -82.16 -51.26 -1.59
C ASP A 392 -81.26 -51.58 -0.37
N PRO A 393 -81.27 -52.79 0.23
CA PRO A 393 -80.47 -53.07 1.42
C PRO A 393 -78.95 -52.83 1.32
N PHE A 394 -78.40 -52.68 0.11
CA PHE A 394 -76.97 -52.57 -0.18
C PHE A 394 -76.61 -51.24 -0.87
N GLU A 395 -77.43 -50.74 -1.78
CA GLU A 395 -77.14 -49.56 -2.61
C GLU A 395 -78.26 -48.51 -2.58
N LEU A 396 -77.89 -47.25 -2.82
CA LEU A 396 -78.82 -46.11 -2.93
C LEU A 396 -78.43 -45.28 -4.16
N THR A 397 -79.43 -44.96 -4.98
CA THR A 397 -79.26 -44.09 -6.16
C THR A 397 -79.71 -42.67 -5.83
N ALA A 398 -78.85 -41.70 -6.10
CA ALA A 398 -79.14 -40.28 -5.89
C ALA A 398 -78.66 -39.42 -7.07
N ASN A 399 -79.39 -38.33 -7.34
CA ASN A 399 -78.99 -37.29 -8.28
C ASN A 399 -78.60 -36.02 -7.52
N ILE A 400 -77.48 -35.39 -7.88
CA ILE A 400 -77.00 -34.17 -7.23
C ILE A 400 -77.20 -32.99 -8.18
N ARG A 401 -77.88 -31.93 -7.73
CA ARG A 401 -78.08 -30.67 -8.46
C ARG A 401 -77.35 -29.53 -7.76
N LEU A 402 -76.64 -28.68 -8.52
CA LEU A 402 -75.85 -27.54 -8.01
C LEU A 402 -76.53 -26.20 -8.33
N VAL A 403 -76.59 -25.29 -7.35
CA VAL A 403 -77.06 -23.90 -7.52
C VAL A 403 -76.17 -22.94 -6.72
N ASP A 404 -75.88 -21.76 -7.28
CA ASP A 404 -75.23 -20.65 -6.56
C ASP A 404 -76.13 -20.18 -5.39
N TRP A 405 -75.53 -19.97 -4.21
CA TRP A 405 -76.24 -19.64 -2.96
C TRP A 405 -76.70 -18.17 -2.89
N GLU A 406 -76.16 -17.23 -3.69
CA GLU A 406 -76.57 -15.81 -3.65
C GLU A 406 -77.56 -15.36 -4.74
N THR A 407 -77.44 -15.82 -5.98
CA THR A 407 -78.19 -15.30 -7.15
C THR A 407 -79.41 -16.14 -7.51
N GLY A 408 -79.36 -17.46 -7.34
CA GLY A 408 -80.48 -18.37 -7.64
C GLY A 408 -80.70 -18.68 -9.09
N ASP A 409 -79.76 -18.26 -9.94
CA ASP A 409 -79.78 -18.60 -11.35
C ASP A 409 -79.56 -20.11 -11.52
N TYR A 410 -80.34 -20.70 -12.43
CA TYR A 410 -80.26 -22.10 -12.78
C TYR A 410 -79.02 -22.31 -13.66
N ILE A 411 -78.03 -23.08 -13.18
CA ILE A 411 -76.88 -23.49 -14.01
C ILE A 411 -77.30 -24.78 -14.74
N ASP A 412 -78.14 -24.65 -15.78
CA ASP A 412 -78.70 -25.80 -16.51
C ASP A 412 -77.70 -26.48 -17.46
N ASP A 413 -76.54 -25.85 -17.72
CA ASP A 413 -75.45 -26.38 -18.54
C ASP A 413 -74.09 -26.23 -17.82
N TYR A 414 -73.97 -26.75 -16.60
CA TYR A 414 -72.64 -27.00 -16.04
C TYR A 414 -72.00 -28.13 -16.85
N GLU A 415 -71.19 -27.75 -17.84
CA GLU A 415 -70.41 -28.66 -18.68
C GLU A 415 -69.04 -28.88 -18.01
N PRO A 416 -68.77 -30.10 -17.52
CA PRO A 416 -67.67 -30.41 -16.64
C PRO A 416 -66.26 -29.90 -16.88
N ASP A 417 -66.00 -29.69 -18.16
CA ASP A 417 -64.69 -29.68 -18.79
C ASP A 417 -64.18 -28.27 -19.08
N ASN A 418 -64.93 -27.25 -18.63
CA ASN A 418 -64.53 -25.85 -18.69
C ASN A 418 -63.80 -25.38 -17.42
N GLY A 419 -63.16 -26.31 -16.70
CA GLY A 419 -62.25 -26.00 -15.60
C GLY A 419 -60.84 -25.68 -16.09
N LEU A 420 -60.07 -24.91 -15.31
CA LEU A 420 -58.62 -24.84 -15.50
C LEU A 420 -57.99 -26.21 -15.20
N GLU A 421 -57.15 -26.72 -16.10
CA GLU A 421 -56.28 -27.86 -15.83
C GLU A 421 -55.31 -27.56 -14.69
N THR A 422 -54.76 -28.61 -14.07
CA THR A 422 -53.77 -28.49 -13.00
C THR A 422 -52.66 -27.51 -13.36
N ILE A 423 -52.47 -26.51 -12.51
CA ILE A 423 -51.43 -25.50 -12.71
C ILE A 423 -50.07 -26.10 -12.39
N ALA A 424 -49.15 -26.02 -13.34
CA ALA A 424 -47.76 -26.39 -13.15
C ALA A 424 -46.88 -25.13 -13.06
N VAL A 425 -46.13 -25.00 -11.96
CA VAL A 425 -45.12 -23.95 -11.77
C VAL A 425 -43.74 -24.59 -11.85
N ALA A 426 -42.87 -24.06 -12.70
CA ALA A 426 -41.55 -24.62 -13.01
C ALA A 426 -40.52 -23.51 -13.27
N ASP A 427 -39.30 -23.89 -13.67
CA ASP A 427 -38.22 -22.97 -14.06
C ASP A 427 -37.89 -21.91 -12.98
N LEU A 428 -37.93 -22.30 -11.70
CA LEU A 428 -37.66 -21.46 -10.53
C LEU A 428 -36.18 -21.03 -10.50
N LEU A 429 -35.90 -19.80 -10.92
CA LEU A 429 -34.56 -19.24 -11.02
C LEU A 429 -34.41 -18.01 -10.12
N PRO A 430 -33.29 -17.86 -9.38
CA PRO A 430 -32.20 -18.83 -9.21
C PRO A 430 -32.64 -20.03 -8.35
N VAL A 431 -32.11 -21.21 -8.68
CA VAL A 431 -32.43 -22.47 -7.98
C VAL A 431 -32.07 -22.36 -6.49
N GLY A 432 -33.02 -22.67 -5.61
CA GLY A 432 -32.83 -22.66 -4.15
C GLY A 432 -33.07 -21.31 -3.47
N GLU A 433 -33.21 -20.22 -4.23
CA GLU A 433 -33.59 -18.90 -3.72
C GLU A 433 -35.00 -18.49 -4.15
N THR A 434 -35.38 -18.84 -5.38
CA THR A 434 -36.75 -18.76 -5.86
C THR A 434 -37.46 -20.06 -5.52
N THR A 435 -38.58 -19.97 -4.79
CA THR A 435 -39.32 -21.15 -4.30
C THR A 435 -40.80 -21.02 -4.65
N TYR A 436 -41.45 -22.16 -4.81
CA TYR A 436 -42.89 -22.25 -4.99
C TYR A 436 -43.47 -23.18 -3.94
N ASP A 437 -44.44 -22.67 -3.20
CA ASP A 437 -45.22 -23.45 -2.25
C ASP A 437 -46.58 -23.76 -2.88
N ILE A 438 -46.75 -25.04 -3.24
CA ILE A 438 -47.96 -25.57 -3.87
C ILE A 438 -49.19 -25.52 -2.96
N SER A 439 -49.01 -25.54 -1.64
CA SER A 439 -50.13 -25.52 -0.67
C SER A 439 -50.76 -24.13 -0.57
N THR A 440 -49.95 -23.09 -0.74
CA THR A 440 -50.38 -21.69 -0.65
C THR A 440 -50.54 -21.02 -2.02
N ASN A 441 -50.05 -21.64 -3.10
CA ASN A 441 -49.86 -21.04 -4.42
C ASN A 441 -49.03 -19.75 -4.37
N ILE A 442 -48.01 -19.72 -3.49
CA ILE A 442 -47.08 -18.59 -3.36
C ILE A 442 -45.75 -18.92 -4.03
N VAL A 443 -45.31 -18.07 -4.94
CA VAL A 443 -43.93 -18.03 -5.42
C VAL A 443 -43.17 -16.97 -4.65
N THR A 444 -42.11 -17.35 -3.94
CA THR A 444 -41.16 -16.37 -3.40
C THR A 444 -40.04 -16.17 -4.41
N LEU A 445 -40.02 -15.03 -5.09
CA LEU A 445 -39.05 -14.69 -6.13
C LEU A 445 -37.86 -13.93 -5.54
N ALA A 446 -36.64 -14.37 -5.85
CA ALA A 446 -35.44 -13.63 -5.49
C ALA A 446 -35.34 -12.30 -6.25
N LEU A 447 -34.97 -11.22 -5.56
CA LEU A 447 -34.66 -9.94 -6.21
C LEU A 447 -33.19 -9.93 -6.68
N LYS A 448 -32.92 -10.65 -7.77
CA LYS A 448 -31.61 -10.71 -8.43
C LYS A 448 -31.78 -10.67 -9.94
N ALA A 449 -30.78 -10.16 -10.66
CA ALA A 449 -30.76 -10.24 -12.12
C ALA A 449 -30.95 -11.69 -12.60
N GLY A 450 -31.80 -11.89 -13.61
CA GLY A 450 -32.15 -13.21 -14.15
C GLY A 450 -33.19 -14.02 -13.36
N SER A 451 -33.72 -13.50 -12.25
CA SER A 451 -34.73 -14.23 -11.44
C SER A 451 -36.05 -14.36 -12.19
N SER A 452 -36.60 -15.58 -12.26
CA SER A 452 -37.86 -15.86 -12.96
C SER A 452 -38.48 -17.19 -12.56
N PHE A 453 -39.71 -17.43 -13.00
CA PHE A 453 -40.38 -18.72 -12.99
C PHE A 453 -41.33 -18.84 -14.19
N ALA A 454 -41.74 -20.06 -14.51
CA ALA A 454 -42.72 -20.34 -15.55
C ALA A 454 -43.97 -20.98 -14.96
N ILE A 455 -45.12 -20.69 -15.57
CA ILE A 455 -46.41 -21.27 -15.23
C ILE A 455 -47.06 -21.84 -16.50
N SER A 456 -47.71 -22.99 -16.38
CA SER A 456 -48.51 -23.58 -17.45
C SER A 456 -49.82 -24.18 -16.91
N THR A 457 -50.88 -24.03 -17.68
CA THR A 457 -52.22 -24.60 -17.43
C THR A 457 -52.97 -24.66 -18.77
N GLY A 458 -54.18 -25.22 -18.80
CA GLY A 458 -55.02 -25.33 -19.99
C GLY A 458 -56.50 -25.18 -19.66
N SER A 459 -57.31 -24.87 -20.66
CA SER A 459 -58.77 -24.96 -20.58
C SER A 459 -59.36 -25.21 -21.97
N ASN A 460 -60.50 -25.90 -22.04
CA ASN A 460 -61.23 -26.11 -23.30
C ASN A 460 -61.83 -24.80 -23.87
N ALA A 461 -62.29 -23.88 -23.02
CA ALA A 461 -62.75 -22.55 -23.41
C ALA A 461 -61.60 -21.54 -23.65
N GLY A 462 -60.40 -21.88 -23.18
CA GLY A 462 -59.20 -21.06 -23.24
C GLY A 462 -58.97 -20.25 -21.96
N VAL A 463 -57.71 -20.00 -21.64
CA VAL A 463 -57.30 -19.34 -20.39
C VAL A 463 -57.15 -17.83 -20.60
N ASN A 464 -57.67 -17.02 -19.69
CA ASN A 464 -57.36 -15.61 -19.57
C ASN A 464 -56.36 -15.40 -18.42
N VAL A 465 -55.29 -14.63 -18.67
CA VAL A 465 -54.22 -14.39 -17.70
C VAL A 465 -54.11 -12.91 -17.41
N GLN A 466 -54.18 -12.58 -16.13
CA GLN A 466 -54.04 -11.21 -15.65
C GLN A 466 -52.99 -11.15 -14.54
N LEU A 467 -51.85 -10.53 -14.83
CA LEU A 467 -50.91 -10.13 -13.78
C LEU A 467 -51.36 -8.77 -13.25
N THR A 468 -51.63 -8.72 -11.95
CA THR A 468 -51.99 -7.51 -11.23
C THR A 468 -51.12 -7.36 -10.00
N TYR A 469 -51.08 -6.15 -9.46
CA TYR A 469 -50.69 -5.88 -8.09
C TYR A 469 -51.95 -5.41 -7.37
N ASN A 470 -52.01 -5.45 -6.05
CA ASN A 470 -53.17 -4.95 -5.30
C ASN A 470 -53.38 -3.44 -5.58
N GLY A 471 -54.12 -3.06 -6.65
CA GLY A 471 -54.43 -1.65 -6.92
C GLY A 471 -54.58 -1.19 -8.38
N ASN A 472 -53.83 -1.67 -9.39
CA ASN A 472 -54.03 -1.41 -10.86
C ASN A 472 -52.92 -2.02 -11.77
N SER A 473 -53.09 -1.87 -13.10
CA SER A 473 -52.45 -2.49 -14.30
C SER A 473 -50.92 -2.82 -14.29
N PRO A 474 -50.48 -3.94 -14.93
CA PRO A 474 -49.11 -4.49 -14.89
C PRO A 474 -47.98 -3.70 -15.59
N ALA A 475 -48.28 -2.59 -16.27
CA ALA A 475 -47.35 -1.97 -17.23
C ALA A 475 -46.05 -1.40 -16.61
N ASP A 476 -46.03 -1.07 -15.30
CA ASP A 476 -44.91 -0.41 -14.62
C ASP A 476 -44.42 -1.16 -13.35
N GLY A 477 -44.79 -2.44 -13.18
CA GLY A 477 -44.47 -3.23 -11.98
C GLY A 477 -43.06 -3.86 -11.96
N TRP A 478 -42.69 -4.43 -10.82
CA TRP A 478 -41.39 -5.10 -10.62
C TRP A 478 -41.32 -6.52 -11.22
N LEU A 479 -42.43 -7.04 -11.77
CA LEU A 479 -42.51 -8.30 -12.51
C LEU A 479 -42.88 -8.03 -13.98
N LYS A 480 -42.28 -8.82 -14.88
CA LYS A 480 -42.63 -8.90 -16.30
C LYS A 480 -43.36 -10.21 -16.59
N LEU A 481 -44.50 -10.14 -17.29
CA LEU A 481 -45.24 -11.29 -17.81
C LEU A 481 -44.95 -11.44 -19.31
N GLU A 482 -44.46 -12.61 -19.71
CA GLU A 482 -44.15 -12.94 -21.11
C GLU A 482 -44.84 -14.26 -21.49
N GLU A 483 -45.56 -14.29 -22.60
CA GLU A 483 -46.15 -15.53 -23.13
C GLU A 483 -45.08 -16.37 -23.83
N ILE A 484 -45.02 -17.67 -23.51
CA ILE A 484 -44.16 -18.63 -24.18
C ILE A 484 -45.03 -19.44 -25.16
N PRO A 485 -44.70 -19.46 -26.47
CA PRO A 485 -45.44 -20.27 -27.44
C PRO A 485 -45.39 -21.76 -27.07
N VAL A 486 -46.56 -22.41 -27.01
CA VAL A 486 -46.68 -23.85 -26.80
C VAL A 486 -46.98 -24.53 -28.14
N THR A 487 -46.19 -25.54 -28.53
CA THR A 487 -46.47 -26.37 -29.71
C THR A 487 -47.48 -27.45 -29.35
N THR A 488 -48.73 -27.29 -29.78
CA THR A 488 -49.78 -28.31 -29.57
C THR A 488 -49.55 -29.51 -30.49
N THR A 489 -49.43 -30.72 -29.92
CA THR A 489 -49.62 -31.97 -30.67
C THR A 489 -51.06 -32.40 -30.44
N ARG A 490 -51.84 -32.41 -31.52
CA ARG A 490 -53.30 -32.53 -31.52
C ARG A 490 -53.76 -33.95 -31.19
N ALA A 491 -54.52 -34.10 -30.11
CA ALA A 491 -55.79 -34.82 -30.05
C ALA A 491 -56.52 -34.43 -28.74
N GLU A 492 -57.74 -33.89 -28.89
CA GLU A 492 -58.72 -33.52 -27.83
C GLU A 492 -58.59 -32.10 -27.22
N ALA A 493 -59.71 -31.59 -26.70
CA ALA A 493 -60.26 -30.24 -26.82
C ALA A 493 -59.57 -29.04 -26.11
N THR A 494 -58.36 -29.16 -25.56
CA THR A 494 -57.83 -28.18 -24.59
C THR A 494 -56.81 -27.16 -25.14
N GLN A 495 -56.99 -25.87 -24.85
CA GLN A 495 -56.04 -24.80 -25.18
C GLN A 495 -55.04 -24.58 -24.03
N GLN A 496 -53.82 -25.12 -24.18
CA GLN A 496 -52.74 -24.92 -23.20
C GLN A 496 -52.06 -23.56 -23.36
N VAL A 497 -51.70 -22.95 -22.23
CA VAL A 497 -50.94 -21.70 -22.15
C VAL A 497 -49.69 -21.90 -21.28
N LYS A 498 -48.60 -21.22 -21.64
CA LYS A 498 -47.39 -21.14 -20.81
C LYS A 498 -46.93 -19.68 -20.73
N TYR A 499 -46.66 -19.20 -19.52
CA TYR A 499 -46.14 -17.86 -19.29
C TYR A 499 -44.85 -17.91 -18.47
N LYS A 500 -43.95 -16.96 -18.75
CA LYS A 500 -42.78 -16.66 -17.93
C LYS A 500 -43.04 -15.39 -17.15
N ILE A 501 -42.78 -15.46 -15.84
CA ILE A 501 -42.81 -14.30 -14.96
C ILE A 501 -41.38 -14.05 -14.50
N SER A 502 -40.86 -12.84 -14.72
CA SER A 502 -39.47 -12.50 -14.42
C SER A 502 -39.34 -11.19 -13.65
N PHE A 503 -38.25 -11.06 -12.89
CA PHE A 503 -37.91 -9.81 -12.23
C PHE A 503 -37.60 -8.72 -13.28
N ASN A 504 -38.27 -7.58 -13.16
CA ASN A 504 -38.01 -6.42 -13.98
C ASN A 504 -36.74 -5.69 -13.50
N GLU A 505 -35.60 -6.02 -14.08
CA GLU A 505 -34.30 -5.42 -13.71
C GLU A 505 -34.24 -3.89 -13.90
N SER A 506 -35.10 -3.32 -14.75
CA SER A 506 -35.23 -1.86 -14.94
C SER A 506 -36.16 -1.20 -13.92
N TYR A 507 -36.75 -1.94 -12.99
CA TYR A 507 -37.60 -1.40 -11.94
C TYR A 507 -36.76 -0.58 -10.95
N ALA A 508 -37.10 0.71 -10.84
CA ALA A 508 -36.39 1.68 -9.98
C ALA A 508 -37.22 2.11 -8.77
N GLY A 509 -38.31 1.40 -8.46
CA GLY A 509 -39.17 1.71 -7.32
C GLY A 509 -38.63 1.20 -5.99
N ASP A 510 -39.02 1.86 -4.91
CA ASP A 510 -38.55 1.57 -3.54
C ASP A 510 -39.33 0.44 -2.83
N SER A 511 -40.34 -0.14 -3.49
CA SER A 511 -41.25 -1.15 -2.92
C SER A 511 -41.51 -2.30 -3.89
N TYR A 512 -41.68 -3.51 -3.37
CA TYR A 512 -41.95 -4.71 -4.18
C TYR A 512 -43.28 -5.33 -3.73
N PRO A 513 -44.43 -4.74 -4.11
CA PRO A 513 -45.75 -5.20 -3.68
C PRO A 513 -46.02 -6.62 -4.19
N ARG A 514 -46.77 -7.42 -3.42
CA ARG A 514 -47.11 -8.80 -3.81
C ARG A 514 -47.76 -8.84 -5.20
N GLY A 515 -47.15 -9.58 -6.11
CA GLY A 515 -47.73 -9.84 -7.42
C GLY A 515 -48.89 -10.83 -7.32
N ILE A 516 -49.92 -10.63 -8.13
CA ILE A 516 -51.12 -11.47 -8.16
C ILE A 516 -51.35 -11.86 -9.61
N LEU A 517 -51.03 -13.10 -9.93
CA LEU A 517 -51.30 -13.69 -11.23
C LEU A 517 -52.63 -14.45 -11.15
N ARG A 518 -53.66 -13.90 -11.79
CA ARG A 518 -54.98 -14.52 -11.91
C ARG A 518 -55.06 -15.28 -13.23
N LEU A 519 -55.43 -16.55 -13.13
CA LEU A 519 -55.77 -17.42 -14.24
C LEU A 519 -57.28 -17.66 -14.17
N THR A 520 -58.00 -17.33 -15.24
CA THR A 520 -59.45 -17.47 -15.29
C THR A 520 -59.84 -18.24 -16.53
N ASP A 521 -60.71 -19.23 -16.34
CA ASP A 521 -61.35 -19.88 -17.47
C ASP A 521 -62.30 -18.91 -18.20
N LYS A 522 -62.25 -18.86 -19.55
CA LYS A 522 -63.06 -17.92 -20.35
C LYS A 522 -64.58 -18.19 -20.29
N ALA A 523 -65.02 -19.39 -19.91
CA ALA A 523 -66.43 -19.71 -19.70
C ALA A 523 -66.91 -19.39 -18.26
N GLY A 524 -66.02 -18.92 -17.38
CA GLY A 524 -66.37 -18.32 -16.08
C GLY A 524 -66.53 -19.30 -14.91
N GLY A 525 -66.22 -20.58 -15.11
CA GLY A 525 -66.46 -21.64 -14.11
C GLY A 525 -65.35 -21.83 -13.07
N SER A 526 -64.13 -21.34 -13.30
CA SER A 526 -63.01 -21.50 -12.36
C SER A 526 -61.98 -20.35 -12.43
N GLU A 527 -61.49 -19.93 -11.26
CA GLU A 527 -60.41 -18.97 -11.08
C GLU A 527 -59.34 -19.57 -10.18
N GLU A 528 -58.08 -19.43 -10.58
CA GLU A 528 -56.92 -19.76 -9.75
C GLU A 528 -55.97 -18.58 -9.67
N VAL A 529 -55.37 -18.40 -8.48
CA VAL A 529 -54.56 -17.23 -8.16
C VAL A 529 -53.21 -17.67 -7.63
N ILE A 530 -52.14 -17.26 -8.32
CA ILE A 530 -50.76 -17.37 -7.83
C ILE A 530 -50.33 -16.02 -7.25
N LEU A 531 -49.86 -16.07 -6.01
CA LEU A 531 -49.28 -14.92 -5.31
C LEU A 531 -47.76 -14.95 -5.48
N ILE A 532 -47.15 -13.77 -5.67
CA ILE A 532 -45.72 -13.64 -5.92
C ILE A 532 -45.13 -12.70 -4.89
N ASP A 533 -44.44 -13.28 -3.91
CA ASP A 533 -43.68 -12.57 -2.89
C ASP A 533 -42.23 -12.35 -3.32
N THR A 534 -41.54 -11.46 -2.63
CA THR A 534 -40.11 -11.22 -2.83
C THR A 534 -39.27 -11.74 -1.68
N THR A 535 -38.01 -12.06 -1.98
CA THR A 535 -36.96 -12.19 -0.98
C THR A 535 -35.74 -11.37 -1.34
N PHE A 536 -35.17 -10.70 -0.35
CA PHE A 536 -33.99 -9.86 -0.52
C PHE A 536 -32.70 -10.69 -0.53
N GLY A 537 -31.74 -10.28 -1.37
CA GLY A 537 -30.39 -10.88 -1.43
C GLY A 537 -29.45 -10.32 -0.37
N THR A 538 -28.30 -10.99 -0.20
CA THR A 538 -27.16 -10.44 0.56
C THR A 538 -26.55 -9.26 -0.21
N PRO A 539 -26.10 -8.20 0.49
CA PRO A 539 -25.37 -7.10 -0.14
C PRO A 539 -24.11 -7.60 -0.83
N VAL A 540 -23.76 -7.04 -1.98
CA VAL A 540 -22.55 -7.35 -2.74
C VAL A 540 -21.66 -6.12 -2.80
N VAL A 541 -20.35 -6.31 -2.68
CA VAL A 541 -19.37 -5.23 -2.89
C VAL A 541 -18.88 -5.25 -4.33
N GLU A 542 -19.02 -4.13 -5.03
CA GLU A 542 -18.56 -3.98 -6.40
C GLU A 542 -17.21 -3.27 -6.50
N ALA A 543 -16.56 -3.37 -7.66
CA ALA A 543 -15.29 -2.71 -7.94
C ALA A 543 -15.42 -1.18 -7.72
N THR A 544 -14.52 -0.65 -6.89
CA THR A 544 -14.55 0.73 -6.44
C THR A 544 -14.01 1.71 -7.47
N GLY A 545 -14.83 2.71 -7.82
CA GLY A 545 -14.41 3.88 -8.59
C GLY A 545 -14.09 5.13 -7.74
N GLY A 546 -14.26 5.05 -6.41
CA GLY A 546 -14.05 6.19 -5.52
C GLY A 546 -12.59 6.41 -5.12
N THR A 547 -12.28 7.64 -4.69
CA THR A 547 -10.92 8.07 -4.36
C THR A 547 -10.41 7.44 -3.06
N MET A 548 -9.32 6.69 -3.16
CA MET A 548 -8.58 6.18 -1.99
C MET A 548 -7.59 7.24 -1.50
N ASN A 549 -7.41 7.37 -0.18
CA ASN A 549 -6.40 8.25 0.39
C ASN A 549 -5.68 7.57 1.56
N PRO A 550 -4.36 7.30 1.46
CA PRO A 550 -3.46 7.74 0.40
C PRO A 550 -3.62 6.96 -0.91
N ASP A 551 -3.57 7.67 -2.04
CA ASP A 551 -3.71 7.11 -3.38
C ASP A 551 -2.59 6.11 -3.71
N GLY A 552 -2.92 5.03 -4.43
CA GLY A 552 -2.01 3.95 -4.82
C GLY A 552 -1.52 3.03 -3.69
N VAL A 553 -1.92 3.28 -2.42
CA VAL A 553 -1.54 2.44 -1.27
C VAL A 553 -2.76 1.83 -0.59
N ASN A 554 -3.74 2.65 -0.23
CA ASN A 554 -5.03 2.12 0.21
C ASN A 554 -5.71 1.43 -0.97
N LYS A 555 -6.22 0.22 -0.75
CA LYS A 555 -6.87 -0.56 -1.81
C LYS A 555 -8.00 -1.43 -1.28
N TRP A 556 -9.00 -1.63 -2.13
CA TRP A 556 -9.93 -2.75 -2.00
C TRP A 556 -9.36 -3.97 -2.72
N ASP A 557 -9.34 -5.11 -2.05
CA ASP A 557 -8.94 -6.39 -2.62
C ASP A 557 -10.15 -7.32 -2.72
N ALA A 558 -10.65 -7.46 -3.95
CA ALA A 558 -11.87 -8.23 -4.24
C ALA A 558 -11.67 -9.75 -4.09
N ALA A 559 -10.43 -10.26 -4.18
CA ALA A 559 -10.18 -11.70 -4.00
C ALA A 559 -10.31 -12.10 -2.52
N ASP A 560 -9.89 -11.21 -1.62
CA ASP A 560 -9.87 -11.43 -0.18
C ASP A 560 -11.02 -10.76 0.57
N ASN A 561 -11.92 -10.03 -0.12
CA ASN A 561 -12.93 -9.15 0.47
C ASN A 561 -12.35 -8.23 1.56
N THR A 562 -11.22 -7.59 1.26
CA THR A 562 -10.43 -6.83 2.25
C THR A 562 -10.14 -5.40 1.79
N LEU A 563 -10.52 -4.41 2.61
CA LEU A 563 -10.11 -3.03 2.48
C LEU A 563 -8.85 -2.77 3.31
N TYR A 564 -7.78 -2.31 2.66
CA TYR A 564 -6.53 -1.96 3.32
C TYR A 564 -6.45 -0.45 3.55
N LEU A 565 -6.29 -0.05 4.81
CA LEU A 565 -6.06 1.34 5.22
C LEU A 565 -4.70 1.45 5.91
N VAL A 566 -3.85 2.37 5.46
CA VAL A 566 -2.53 2.59 6.07
C VAL A 566 -2.54 3.74 7.08
N GLN A 567 -1.65 3.68 8.07
CA GLN A 567 -1.47 4.74 9.05
C GLN A 567 -1.04 6.04 8.36
N VAL A 568 -1.61 7.15 8.81
CA VAL A 568 -1.20 8.51 8.43
C VAL A 568 -0.98 9.36 9.68
N ILE A 569 -0.18 10.42 9.58
CA ILE A 569 0.18 11.30 10.70
C ILE A 569 -0.33 12.74 10.49
N GLY A 570 -0.38 13.51 11.58
CA GLY A 570 -0.76 14.93 11.55
C GLY A 570 -2.25 15.15 11.26
N ALA A 571 -2.57 16.16 10.45
CA ALA A 571 -3.94 16.49 10.07
C ALA A 571 -4.54 15.59 8.97
N ASN A 572 -3.79 14.60 8.49
CA ASN A 572 -4.24 13.69 7.44
C ASN A 572 -5.23 12.66 7.98
N THR A 573 -5.90 11.94 7.09
CA THR A 573 -6.83 10.86 7.46
C THR A 573 -6.76 9.78 6.39
N SER A 574 -6.66 8.52 6.82
CA SER A 574 -6.67 7.39 5.90
C SER A 574 -8.11 7.05 5.56
N THR A 575 -8.48 7.09 4.29
CA THR A 575 -9.82 6.80 3.81
C THR A 575 -9.80 5.77 2.69
N GLY A 576 -10.84 4.95 2.66
CA GLY A 576 -11.10 4.05 1.55
C GLY A 576 -12.59 3.93 1.30
N THR A 577 -12.99 4.00 0.04
CA THR A 577 -14.39 3.91 -0.37
C THR A 577 -14.70 2.50 -0.86
N ILE A 578 -15.90 2.01 -0.59
CA ILE A 578 -16.46 0.79 -1.22
C ILE A 578 -17.86 1.05 -1.74
N ASN A 579 -18.20 0.48 -2.90
CA ASN A 579 -19.57 0.51 -3.42
C ASN A 579 -20.29 -0.77 -3.01
N ILE A 580 -21.42 -0.61 -2.34
CA ILE A 580 -22.26 -1.72 -1.92
C ILE A 580 -23.54 -1.69 -2.72
N THR A 581 -23.82 -2.77 -3.45
CA THR A 581 -25.07 -3.01 -4.18
C THR A 581 -25.95 -3.97 -3.38
N SER A 582 -27.14 -3.51 -3.01
CA SER A 582 -28.14 -4.27 -2.24
C SER A 582 -29.54 -3.75 -2.56
N ILE A 583 -30.34 -4.55 -3.26
CA ILE A 583 -31.75 -4.24 -3.52
C ILE A 583 -32.50 -4.16 -2.18
N GLY A 584 -33.21 -3.06 -1.92
CA GLY A 584 -33.78 -2.74 -0.60
C GLY A 584 -32.87 -1.90 0.30
N GLY A 585 -31.73 -1.46 -0.19
CA GLY A 585 -30.77 -0.64 0.54
C GLY A 585 -29.75 -1.45 1.34
N SER A 586 -28.73 -0.76 1.84
CA SER A 586 -27.59 -1.34 2.55
C SER A 586 -27.36 -0.69 3.91
N LYS A 587 -26.75 -1.42 4.84
CA LYS A 587 -26.34 -0.97 6.17
C LYS A 587 -24.97 -1.54 6.49
N VAL A 588 -24.07 -0.69 6.99
CA VAL A 588 -22.73 -1.10 7.43
C VAL A 588 -22.68 -1.05 8.96
N GLU A 589 -22.33 -2.16 9.57
CA GLU A 589 -22.20 -2.29 11.01
C GLU A 589 -20.73 -2.55 11.38
N LEU A 590 -20.16 -1.61 12.12
CA LEU A 590 -18.80 -1.71 12.65
C LEU A 590 -18.83 -2.39 14.02
N PRO A 591 -17.85 -3.24 14.35
CA PRO A 591 -17.74 -3.80 15.69
C PRO A 591 -17.44 -2.69 16.71
N ALA A 592 -17.87 -2.88 17.96
CA ALA A 592 -17.58 -1.95 19.04
C ALA A 592 -16.07 -1.72 19.18
N ASN A 593 -15.65 -0.46 19.35
CA ASN A 593 -14.24 -0.06 19.46
C ASN A 593 -13.36 -0.48 18.26
N SER A 594 -13.94 -0.51 17.05
CA SER A 594 -13.20 -0.80 15.81
C SER A 594 -11.99 0.11 15.60
N GLY A 595 -12.08 1.38 16.02
CA GLY A 595 -11.06 2.40 15.78
C GLY A 595 -11.17 3.06 14.39
N ILE A 596 -12.24 2.77 13.66
CA ILE A 596 -12.58 3.36 12.36
C ILE A 596 -14.03 3.85 12.36
N THR A 597 -14.35 4.72 11.42
CA THR A 597 -15.72 5.20 11.16
C THR A 597 -16.11 4.94 9.71
N VAL A 598 -17.40 4.85 9.42
CA VAL A 598 -17.93 4.71 8.06
C VAL A 598 -19.03 5.74 7.83
N ASN A 599 -19.10 6.31 6.63
CA ASN A 599 -20.17 7.24 6.24
C ASN A 599 -20.62 7.01 4.78
N PRO A 600 -21.93 6.92 4.51
CA PRO A 600 -23.02 6.82 5.49
C PRO A 600 -22.96 5.49 6.28
N THR A 601 -23.73 5.32 7.34
CA THR A 601 -23.84 4.01 8.04
C THR A 601 -24.95 3.12 7.46
N SER A 602 -25.85 3.71 6.69
CA SER A 602 -26.93 3.02 5.96
C SER A 602 -27.41 3.87 4.79
N SER A 603 -27.98 3.23 3.77
CA SER A 603 -28.62 3.88 2.65
C SER A 603 -29.84 3.10 2.16
N VAL A 604 -30.81 3.83 1.60
CA VAL A 604 -32.00 3.25 0.96
C VAL A 604 -31.74 2.90 -0.51
N ASN A 605 -30.68 3.48 -1.09
CA ASN A 605 -30.35 3.31 -2.50
C ASN A 605 -29.86 1.88 -2.78
N THR A 606 -30.23 1.35 -3.95
CA THR A 606 -29.78 0.03 -4.41
C THR A 606 -28.25 -0.05 -4.48
N THR A 607 -27.58 1.02 -4.92
CA THR A 607 -26.12 1.11 -4.89
C THR A 607 -25.71 2.35 -4.10
N GLN A 608 -24.78 2.19 -3.16
CA GLN A 608 -24.28 3.27 -2.33
C GLN A 608 -22.77 3.16 -2.13
N GLU A 609 -22.08 4.31 -2.27
CA GLU A 609 -20.69 4.44 -1.86
C GLU A 609 -20.59 4.67 -0.34
N TYR A 610 -19.72 3.92 0.31
CA TYR A 610 -19.41 3.99 1.74
C TYR A 610 -17.95 4.36 1.93
N THR A 611 -17.69 5.44 2.67
CA THR A 611 -16.34 5.91 2.97
C THR A 611 -15.93 5.47 4.36
N PHE A 612 -14.99 4.53 4.43
CA PHE A 612 -14.31 4.15 5.66
C PHE A 612 -13.20 5.13 5.97
N ARG A 613 -13.04 5.46 7.25
CA ARG A 613 -12.11 6.46 7.75
C ARG A 613 -11.37 5.92 8.97
N TRP A 614 -10.05 5.95 8.91
CA TRP A 614 -9.13 5.72 10.03
C TRP A 614 -8.40 7.03 10.36
N ALA A 615 -8.57 7.50 11.60
CA ALA A 615 -7.97 8.75 12.07
C ALA A 615 -6.44 8.67 12.09
N SER A 616 -5.78 9.82 11.95
CA SER A 616 -4.32 9.88 12.08
C SER A 616 -3.86 9.47 13.48
N THR A 617 -2.68 8.88 13.53
CA THR A 617 -2.03 8.47 14.78
C THR A 617 -0.52 8.45 14.60
N ASP A 618 0.18 8.96 15.60
CA ASP A 618 1.64 8.96 15.73
C ASP A 618 2.16 7.81 16.61
N ASP A 619 1.29 6.84 16.94
CA ASP A 619 1.69 5.68 17.72
C ASP A 619 2.71 4.82 16.95
N VAL A 620 3.90 4.72 17.54
CA VAL A 620 5.05 3.98 17.01
C VAL A 620 4.96 2.47 17.26
N ASN A 621 4.04 2.01 18.12
CA ASN A 621 3.90 0.61 18.51
C ASN A 621 2.72 -0.10 17.83
N LEU A 622 2.07 0.53 16.85
CA LEU A 622 0.94 -0.07 16.12
C LEU A 622 1.33 -1.40 15.49
N THR A 623 0.43 -2.37 15.57
CA THR A 623 0.53 -3.66 14.87
C THR A 623 -0.56 -3.72 13.81
N GLU A 624 -0.43 -4.67 12.88
CA GLU A 624 -1.51 -4.94 11.92
C GLU A 624 -2.77 -5.33 12.71
N LYS A 625 -3.88 -4.64 12.43
CA LYS A 625 -5.17 -4.94 13.04
C LYS A 625 -6.18 -5.28 11.95
N GLU A 626 -6.79 -6.45 12.06
CA GLU A 626 -7.91 -6.86 11.20
C GLU A 626 -9.24 -6.59 11.92
N ILE A 627 -10.18 -5.99 11.20
CA ILE A 627 -11.51 -5.65 11.68
C ILE A 627 -12.53 -6.33 10.77
N ILE A 628 -13.41 -7.14 11.33
CA ILE A 628 -14.52 -7.76 10.59
C ILE A 628 -15.68 -6.76 10.61
N VAL A 629 -16.16 -6.36 9.44
CA VAL A 629 -17.26 -5.43 9.25
C VAL A 629 -18.44 -6.17 8.61
N ALA A 630 -19.62 -6.03 9.20
CA ALA A 630 -20.82 -6.66 8.67
C ALA A 630 -21.54 -5.71 7.70
N LEU A 631 -21.82 -6.20 6.50
CA LEU A 631 -22.65 -5.56 5.48
C LEU A 631 -24.02 -6.24 5.53
N LYS A 632 -25.07 -5.47 5.78
CA LYS A 632 -26.44 -5.96 5.93
C LYS A 632 -27.35 -5.36 4.87
N ASN A 633 -28.31 -6.14 4.39
CA ASN A 633 -29.43 -5.56 3.64
C ASN A 633 -30.28 -4.74 4.62
N ARG A 634 -30.62 -3.50 4.24
CA ARG A 634 -31.36 -2.59 5.13
C ARG A 634 -32.81 -3.05 5.35
N SER A 635 -33.46 -3.58 4.33
CA SER A 635 -34.86 -4.04 4.41
C SER A 635 -34.99 -5.44 5.01
N ASN A 636 -33.91 -6.23 5.01
CA ASN A 636 -33.86 -7.51 5.71
C ASN A 636 -32.46 -7.79 6.28
N GLU A 637 -32.23 -7.38 7.54
CA GLU A 637 -30.92 -7.48 8.19
C GLU A 637 -30.41 -8.94 8.41
N THR A 638 -31.25 -9.96 8.22
CA THR A 638 -30.80 -11.37 8.25
C THR A 638 -29.94 -11.75 7.04
N LYS A 639 -30.02 -10.96 5.95
CA LYS A 639 -29.19 -11.10 4.77
C LYS A 639 -27.94 -10.24 4.95
N ALA A 640 -26.86 -10.89 5.38
CA ALA A 640 -25.62 -10.22 5.73
C ALA A 640 -24.40 -10.93 5.13
N GLU A 641 -23.35 -10.16 4.89
CA GLU A 641 -22.02 -10.63 4.47
C GLU A 641 -20.95 -9.88 5.27
N ASN A 642 -19.77 -10.49 5.47
CA ASN A 642 -18.68 -9.86 6.18
C ASN A 642 -17.55 -9.47 5.23
N ILE A 643 -16.98 -8.28 5.43
CA ILE A 643 -15.73 -7.86 4.82
C ILE A 643 -14.67 -7.64 5.90
N LYS A 644 -13.41 -7.63 5.49
CA LYS A 644 -12.27 -7.28 6.37
C LYS A 644 -11.81 -5.85 6.10
N VAL A 645 -11.53 -5.10 7.15
CA VAL A 645 -10.76 -3.85 7.07
C VAL A 645 -9.45 -4.07 7.81
N LYS A 646 -8.32 -4.02 7.09
CA LYS A 646 -6.98 -4.18 7.67
C LYS A 646 -6.32 -2.82 7.84
N LEU A 647 -5.97 -2.51 9.09
CA LEU A 647 -5.21 -1.32 9.46
C LEU A 647 -3.73 -1.66 9.48
N LEU A 648 -2.96 -1.04 8.60
CA LEU A 648 -1.54 -1.33 8.42
C LEU A 648 -0.66 -0.23 9.05
N PRO A 649 0.30 -0.57 9.93
CA PRO A 649 1.22 0.41 10.50
C PRO A 649 2.19 0.91 9.42
N ASN A 650 2.14 2.21 9.11
CA ASN A 650 2.85 2.80 7.99
C ASN A 650 4.12 3.53 8.45
N ARG A 651 5.06 2.74 8.96
CA ARG A 651 6.36 3.22 9.44
C ARG A 651 7.46 2.39 8.81
N ILE A 652 8.70 2.86 8.97
CA ILE A 652 9.85 2.05 8.63
C ILE A 652 10.10 1.05 9.75
N SER A 653 10.21 -0.22 9.40
CA SER A 653 10.52 -1.32 10.33
C SER A 653 11.62 -2.20 9.77
N SER A 654 12.18 -3.09 10.58
CA SER A 654 13.24 -4.01 10.16
C SER A 654 14.43 -3.31 9.48
N LEU A 655 14.80 -2.09 9.91
CA LEU A 655 15.98 -1.41 9.35
C LEU A 655 17.22 -2.26 9.61
N GLN A 656 17.89 -2.68 8.55
CA GLN A 656 19.11 -3.46 8.60
C GLN A 656 20.12 -2.88 7.62
N ILE A 657 21.39 -3.16 7.88
CA ILE A 657 22.48 -2.90 6.94
C ILE A 657 22.92 -4.21 6.30
N THR A 658 23.04 -4.22 4.98
CA THR A 658 23.48 -5.38 4.20
C THR A 658 24.66 -5.00 3.32
N ASN A 659 25.55 -5.96 3.07
CA ASN A 659 26.78 -5.77 2.31
C ASN A 659 27.60 -4.52 2.76
N PRO A 660 27.78 -4.27 4.07
CA PRO A 660 28.60 -3.16 4.51
C PRO A 660 30.07 -3.40 4.13
N SER A 661 30.72 -2.36 3.61
CA SER A 661 32.17 -2.31 3.59
C SER A 661 32.74 -2.36 5.03
N ALA A 662 34.02 -2.72 5.17
CA ALA A 662 34.66 -2.90 6.47
C ALA A 662 34.53 -1.65 7.38
N GLY A 663 34.16 -1.87 8.65
CA GLY A 663 33.99 -0.81 9.66
C GLY A 663 32.64 -0.08 9.62
N ILE A 664 31.79 -0.31 8.61
CA ILE A 664 30.44 0.24 8.61
C ILE A 664 29.54 -0.61 9.51
N SER A 665 28.81 0.04 10.43
CA SER A 665 27.85 -0.63 11.29
C SER A 665 26.63 0.24 11.56
N LEU A 666 25.50 -0.42 11.84
CA LEU A 666 24.25 0.22 12.21
C LEU A 666 23.91 -0.14 13.66
N SER A 667 23.58 0.85 14.46
CA SER A 667 23.32 0.70 15.90
C SER A 667 22.22 1.66 16.37
N SER A 668 21.81 1.54 17.64
CA SER A 668 20.82 2.43 18.29
C SER A 668 19.53 2.60 17.48
N ILE A 669 19.07 1.50 16.88
CA ILE A 669 17.89 1.49 16.02
C ILE A 669 16.64 1.63 16.91
N THR A 670 15.89 2.69 16.69
CA THR A 670 14.59 2.99 17.31
C THR A 670 13.52 3.07 16.22
N ALA A 671 12.28 3.37 16.59
CA ALA A 671 11.19 3.53 15.62
C ALA A 671 11.37 4.72 14.65
N THR A 672 12.16 5.74 15.03
CA THR A 672 12.30 7.00 14.25
C THR A 672 13.74 7.41 13.99
N THR A 673 14.71 6.79 14.66
CA THR A 673 16.13 7.11 14.48
C THR A 673 17.02 5.88 14.50
N ALA A 674 18.17 5.96 13.84
CA ALA A 674 19.26 4.99 13.95
C ALA A 674 20.62 5.70 13.87
N THR A 675 21.69 5.04 14.27
CA THR A 675 23.06 5.53 14.14
C THR A 675 23.87 4.64 13.20
N LEU A 676 24.31 5.20 12.09
CA LEU A 676 25.24 4.59 11.13
C LEU A 676 26.66 5.05 11.45
N THR A 677 27.52 4.15 11.92
CA THR A 677 28.95 4.43 12.03
C THR A 677 29.62 4.07 10.73
N MET A 678 30.37 5.00 10.14
CA MET A 678 30.97 4.82 8.81
C MET A 678 32.38 5.42 8.74
N PRO A 679 33.40 4.64 8.34
CA PRO A 679 34.70 5.19 7.99
C PRO A 679 34.63 6.02 6.71
N ILE A 680 35.23 7.21 6.74
CA ILE A 680 35.32 8.09 5.58
C ILE A 680 36.57 7.68 4.78
N ILE A 681 36.42 6.62 3.99
CA ILE A 681 37.45 6.02 3.14
C ILE A 681 37.00 5.96 1.68
N LYS A 682 37.98 5.84 0.78
CA LYS A 682 37.78 5.73 -0.67
C LYS A 682 36.83 4.58 -1.02
N ASP A 683 35.95 4.82 -1.99
CA ASP A 683 34.99 3.86 -2.56
C ASP A 683 34.05 3.16 -1.55
N ASN A 684 33.88 3.72 -0.35
CA ASN A 684 33.09 3.09 0.69
C ASN A 684 31.60 3.00 0.31
N GLN A 685 30.99 1.83 0.51
CA GLN A 685 29.61 1.55 0.10
C GLN A 685 28.85 0.73 1.15
N PHE A 686 27.55 0.98 1.26
CA PHE A 686 26.62 0.20 2.08
C PHE A 686 25.21 0.19 1.50
N THR A 687 24.41 -0.80 1.89
CA THR A 687 22.98 -0.86 1.57
C THR A 687 22.15 -0.88 2.85
N LEU A 688 21.18 0.03 2.94
CA LEU A 688 20.15 0.00 3.98
C LEU A 688 18.92 -0.73 3.43
N THR A 689 18.46 -1.75 4.15
CA THR A 689 17.23 -2.50 3.85
C THR A 689 16.22 -2.25 4.94
N MET A 690 14.95 -2.13 4.57
CA MET A 690 13.88 -1.80 5.51
C MET A 690 12.51 -2.19 4.97
N ASP A 691 11.56 -2.43 5.86
CA ASP A 691 10.18 -2.75 5.52
C ASP A 691 9.27 -1.53 5.64
N ASN A 692 8.40 -1.32 4.65
CA ASN A 692 7.41 -0.24 4.66
C ASN A 692 6.29 -0.47 3.63
N TYR A 693 5.05 -0.14 3.98
CA TYR A 693 3.86 -0.35 3.12
C TYR A 693 3.67 0.67 2.00
N SER A 694 4.38 1.80 2.06
CA SER A 694 4.10 2.97 1.25
C SER A 694 5.29 3.45 0.42
N LYS A 695 6.35 2.63 0.34
CA LYS A 695 7.63 2.92 -0.32
C LYS A 695 8.28 4.21 0.24
N PRO A 696 9.27 4.10 1.13
CA PRO A 696 9.92 5.27 1.69
C PRO A 696 10.70 6.00 0.60
N THR A 697 10.83 7.30 0.76
CA THR A 697 11.60 8.20 -0.12
C THR A 697 12.70 8.85 0.69
N ILE A 698 13.81 9.18 0.04
CA ILE A 698 14.89 9.93 0.70
C ILE A 698 14.60 11.40 0.52
N SER A 699 14.23 12.10 1.59
CA SER A 699 13.97 13.54 1.58
C SER A 699 15.25 14.35 1.81
N ARG A 700 16.23 13.77 2.50
CA ARG A 700 17.55 14.36 2.72
C ARG A 700 18.62 13.28 2.67
N CYS A 701 19.64 13.51 1.87
CA CYS A 701 20.83 12.69 1.79
C CYS A 701 22.04 13.62 1.87
N PRO A 702 23.09 13.28 2.63
CA PRO A 702 24.31 14.06 2.62
C PRO A 702 24.87 14.15 1.20
N SER A 703 25.36 15.33 0.78
CA SER A 703 25.87 15.55 -0.58
C SER A 703 27.09 14.69 -0.92
N TRP A 704 27.81 14.23 0.10
CA TRP A 704 28.96 13.34 0.00
C TRP A 704 28.59 11.84 -0.09
N LEU A 705 27.29 11.51 -0.08
CA LEU A 705 26.77 10.19 -0.40
C LEU A 705 25.93 10.24 -1.68
N GLU A 706 26.14 9.27 -2.56
CA GLU A 706 25.34 9.04 -3.74
C GLU A 706 24.39 7.86 -3.51
N ASN A 707 23.09 8.07 -3.70
CA ASN A 707 22.15 6.96 -3.80
C ASN A 707 22.26 6.33 -5.20
N ILE A 708 22.87 5.15 -5.27
CA ILE A 708 23.09 4.39 -6.52
C ILE A 708 22.15 3.19 -6.64
N THR A 709 21.03 3.21 -5.91
CA THR A 709 20.04 2.12 -5.93
C THR A 709 19.58 1.85 -7.37
N PRO A 710 19.71 0.61 -7.88
CA PRO A 710 19.20 0.26 -9.20
C PRO A 710 17.71 0.55 -9.31
N VAL A 711 17.28 1.10 -10.44
CA VAL A 711 15.86 1.40 -10.68
C VAL A 711 15.11 0.07 -10.79
N SER A 712 14.48 -0.37 -9.70
CA SER A 712 13.59 -1.52 -9.73
C SER A 712 12.24 -1.10 -10.29
N THR A 713 11.89 -1.57 -11.49
CA THR A 713 10.52 -1.58 -11.98
C THR A 713 9.78 -2.72 -11.28
N ARG A 714 8.87 -2.40 -10.36
CA ARG A 714 8.00 -3.41 -9.73
C ARG A 714 6.55 -3.00 -9.90
N ASN A 715 5.77 -3.90 -10.48
CA ASN A 715 4.38 -3.67 -10.91
C ASN A 715 3.32 -4.10 -9.89
N THR A 716 3.68 -4.56 -8.68
CA THR A 716 2.69 -4.97 -7.67
C THR A 716 3.28 -4.98 -6.25
N PRO A 717 2.50 -4.57 -5.23
CA PRO A 717 2.95 -4.48 -3.84
C PRO A 717 2.90 -5.87 -3.17
N GLU A 718 3.91 -6.71 -3.41
CA GLU A 718 4.04 -8.01 -2.73
C GLU A 718 5.28 -8.15 -1.85
N ASN A 719 6.25 -7.23 -1.89
CA ASN A 719 7.42 -7.31 -1.03
C ASN A 719 7.53 -6.07 -0.14
N LYS A 720 7.43 -6.29 1.19
CA LYS A 720 7.50 -5.26 2.23
C LYS A 720 8.88 -4.58 2.25
N THR A 721 9.93 -5.30 1.84
CA THR A 721 11.32 -4.83 1.95
C THR A 721 11.76 -4.00 0.75
N VAL A 722 12.28 -2.81 1.03
CA VAL A 722 12.98 -1.93 0.08
C VAL A 722 14.45 -1.81 0.44
N SER A 723 15.28 -1.43 -0.53
CA SER A 723 16.73 -1.30 -0.33
C SER A 723 17.23 0.02 -0.93
N PHE A 724 18.12 0.70 -0.21
CA PHE A 724 18.82 1.89 -0.67
C PHE A 724 20.33 1.67 -0.58
N THR A 725 21.02 1.72 -1.71
CA THR A 725 22.47 1.56 -1.77
C THR A 725 23.13 2.91 -1.91
N PHE A 726 24.06 3.21 -1.00
CA PHE A 726 24.79 4.47 -0.94
C PHE A 726 26.28 4.24 -1.21
N LYS A 727 26.87 5.09 -2.05
CA LYS A 727 28.32 5.14 -2.31
C LYS A 727 28.89 6.49 -1.86
N LEU A 728 30.04 6.48 -1.21
CA LEU A 728 30.78 7.70 -0.86
C LEU A 728 31.33 8.39 -2.10
N LYS A 729 31.13 9.72 -2.18
CA LYS A 729 31.75 10.59 -3.19
C LYS A 729 33.04 11.17 -2.63
N GLU A 730 34.17 10.81 -3.25
CA GLU A 730 35.49 11.24 -2.79
C GLU A 730 35.67 12.76 -2.94
N ASP A 731 35.24 13.33 -4.05
CA ASP A 731 35.42 14.75 -4.42
C ASP A 731 34.41 15.70 -3.78
N ALA A 732 33.62 15.22 -2.81
CA ALA A 732 32.62 16.02 -2.12
C ALA A 732 33.20 17.30 -1.52
N THR A 733 32.46 18.41 -1.66
CA THR A 733 32.88 19.72 -1.17
C THR A 733 32.89 19.83 0.35
N SER A 734 32.04 19.06 1.04
CA SER A 734 31.98 18.98 2.49
C SER A 734 31.42 17.64 2.95
N PHE A 735 31.91 17.17 4.10
CA PHE A 735 31.41 15.98 4.80
C PHE A 735 30.50 16.33 5.99
N ASP A 736 30.10 17.60 6.16
CA ASP A 736 29.48 18.10 7.41
C ASP A 736 28.03 17.64 7.64
N ASP A 737 27.28 17.34 6.59
CA ASP A 737 25.93 16.76 6.75
C ASP A 737 26.04 15.31 7.24
N THR A 738 25.25 14.97 8.25
CA THR A 738 25.36 13.69 8.99
C THR A 738 24.03 12.95 9.04
N GLN A 739 23.08 13.24 8.15
CA GLN A 739 21.76 12.63 8.24
C GLN A 739 21.26 12.14 6.90
N ILE A 740 20.82 10.87 6.87
CA ILE A 740 19.94 10.35 5.82
C ILE A 740 18.52 10.34 6.40
N VAL A 741 17.62 11.07 5.78
CA VAL A 741 16.22 11.16 6.23
C VAL A 741 15.34 10.45 5.22
N PHE A 742 14.67 9.40 5.71
CA PHE A 742 13.63 8.69 4.99
C PHE A 742 12.27 9.25 5.40
N THR A 743 11.49 9.68 4.41
CA THR A 743 10.09 10.08 4.57
C THR A 743 9.18 9.06 3.94
N ASN A 744 7.94 9.03 4.40
CA ASN A 744 6.92 8.23 3.78
C ASN A 744 6.05 9.11 2.87
N ALA A 745 6.12 8.91 1.56
CA ALA A 745 5.52 9.81 0.57
C ALA A 745 3.99 9.88 0.66
N THR A 746 3.36 8.84 1.19
CA THR A 746 1.91 8.72 1.32
C THR A 746 1.45 8.89 2.78
N GLY A 747 2.29 9.47 3.65
CA GLY A 747 2.00 9.68 5.07
C GLY A 747 2.54 8.56 5.95
N GLY A 748 2.57 8.77 7.27
CA GLY A 748 3.16 7.83 8.24
C GLY A 748 4.48 8.33 8.84
N ILE A 749 5.09 7.50 9.70
CA ILE A 749 6.26 7.89 10.49
C ILE A 749 7.53 7.64 9.67
N GLY A 750 8.31 8.71 9.42
CA GLY A 750 9.62 8.64 8.77
C GLY A 750 10.74 8.21 9.73
N MET A 751 11.97 8.15 9.21
CA MET A 751 13.15 7.77 10.00
C MET A 751 14.38 8.59 9.63
N THR A 752 15.15 8.99 10.63
CA THR A 752 16.44 9.68 10.47
C THR A 752 17.59 8.76 10.87
N VAL A 753 18.46 8.44 9.92
CA VAL A 753 19.72 7.73 10.18
C VAL A 753 20.82 8.78 10.37
N ASN A 754 21.28 8.93 11.61
CA ASN A 754 22.39 9.80 11.98
C ASN A 754 23.72 9.11 11.70
N ILE A 755 24.66 9.80 11.06
CA ILE A 755 25.94 9.24 10.62
C ILE A 755 27.06 9.70 11.57
N ALA A 756 27.65 8.74 12.27
CA ALA A 756 28.91 8.91 12.98
C ALA A 756 30.08 8.66 12.00
N ARG A 757 30.75 9.75 11.60
CA ARG A 757 31.84 9.72 10.62
C ARG A 757 33.16 9.39 11.31
N GLU A 758 33.89 8.42 10.80
CA GLU A 758 35.24 8.08 11.27
C GLU A 758 36.30 8.42 10.23
N PHE A 759 36.94 9.58 10.40
CA PHE A 759 38.01 10.04 9.50
C PHE A 759 39.30 9.23 9.69
N GLN A 760 40.11 9.17 8.63
CA GLN A 760 41.40 8.49 8.62
C GLN A 760 42.57 9.47 8.63
N ALA A 761 43.74 8.98 9.03
CA ALA A 761 44.97 9.75 8.94
C ALA A 761 45.33 10.03 7.46
N PRO A 762 45.85 11.23 7.12
CA PRO A 762 46.25 11.53 5.75
C PRO A 762 47.30 10.57 5.22
N THR A 763 47.20 10.21 3.94
CA THR A 763 48.25 9.46 3.21
C THR A 763 49.19 10.45 2.54
N VAL A 764 50.49 10.20 2.62
CA VAL A 764 51.53 11.12 2.13
C VAL A 764 52.47 10.41 1.18
N THR A 765 52.69 10.98 0.00
CA THR A 765 53.59 10.47 -1.03
C THR A 765 54.56 11.57 -1.49
N LEU A 766 55.80 11.21 -1.82
CA LEU A 766 56.76 12.13 -2.43
C LEU A 766 56.42 12.33 -3.91
N ILE A 767 56.49 13.56 -4.39
CA ILE A 767 56.37 13.89 -5.82
C ILE A 767 57.64 14.56 -6.32
N GLY A 768 58.29 13.92 -7.28
CA GLY A 768 59.52 14.42 -7.90
C GLY A 768 60.72 14.37 -6.96
N GLU A 769 61.83 14.95 -7.42
CA GLU A 769 63.09 14.90 -6.67
C GLU A 769 63.13 15.92 -5.53
N PRO A 770 63.63 15.52 -4.35
CA PRO A 770 64.00 16.44 -3.28
C PRO A 770 64.99 17.51 -3.77
N LEU A 771 64.92 18.72 -3.19
CA LEU A 771 65.85 19.81 -3.51
C LEU A 771 66.55 20.30 -2.23
N PRO A 772 67.89 20.33 -2.15
CA PRO A 772 68.88 19.91 -3.16
C PRO A 772 68.77 18.42 -3.52
N THR A 773 69.31 18.00 -4.66
CA THR A 773 69.19 16.61 -5.15
C THR A 773 69.86 15.59 -4.24
N THR A 774 70.73 16.06 -3.33
CA THR A 774 71.38 15.26 -2.29
C THR A 774 70.50 14.96 -1.08
N ASN A 775 69.31 15.55 -1.00
CA ASN A 775 68.32 15.20 0.00
C ASN A 775 67.70 13.83 -0.28
N THR A 776 67.26 13.14 0.77
CA THR A 776 66.59 11.84 0.62
C THR A 776 65.29 11.78 1.42
N TYR A 777 64.35 10.95 0.96
CA TYR A 777 63.06 10.73 1.60
C TYR A 777 62.81 9.24 1.73
N SER A 778 62.58 8.76 2.95
CA SER A 778 62.29 7.36 3.23
C SER A 778 61.24 7.24 4.33
N GLY A 779 60.10 6.65 4.00
CA GLY A 779 58.95 6.54 4.91
C GLY A 779 58.48 7.91 5.38
N THR A 780 58.57 8.16 6.68
CA THR A 780 58.23 9.46 7.30
C THR A 780 59.45 10.33 7.61
N THR A 781 60.65 9.94 7.14
CA THR A 781 61.91 10.65 7.42
C THR A 781 62.46 11.33 6.17
N MET A 782 62.75 12.63 6.31
CA MET A 782 63.37 13.51 5.30
C MET A 782 64.79 13.83 5.76
N LYS A 783 65.81 13.43 5.00
CA LYS A 783 67.22 13.79 5.30
C LYS A 783 67.66 14.95 4.42
N ALA A 784 67.70 16.13 5.01
CA ALA A 784 68.03 17.40 4.40
C ALA A 784 69.51 17.78 4.59
N LYS A 785 70.05 18.54 3.64
CA LYS A 785 71.30 19.29 3.80
C LYS A 785 71.01 20.72 4.25
N ARG A 786 71.88 21.30 5.09
CA ARG A 786 71.82 22.75 5.35
C ARG A 786 72.15 23.50 4.06
N VAL A 787 71.39 24.56 3.77
CA VAL A 787 71.56 25.37 2.56
C VAL A 787 71.98 26.78 2.93
N LYS A 788 72.54 27.52 1.97
CA LYS A 788 73.00 28.89 2.18
C LYS A 788 71.84 29.82 2.57
N SER A 789 72.18 30.91 3.26
CA SER A 789 71.19 31.91 3.68
C SER A 789 70.33 32.41 2.51
N GLY A 790 69.03 32.60 2.75
CA GLY A 790 68.05 33.01 1.74
C GLY A 790 67.50 31.89 0.86
N THR A 791 67.87 30.62 1.11
CA THR A 791 67.37 29.46 0.36
C THR A 791 66.72 28.43 1.29
N THR A 792 66.04 27.43 0.73
CA THR A 792 65.35 26.38 1.49
C THR A 792 65.70 25.00 0.98
N SER A 793 65.81 24.04 1.90
CA SER A 793 65.91 22.61 1.59
C SER A 793 64.52 22.01 1.66
N THR A 794 63.98 21.55 0.53
CA THR A 794 62.54 21.25 0.37
C THR A 794 62.25 19.91 -0.28
N TYR A 795 61.06 19.41 -0.01
CA TYR A 795 60.44 18.20 -0.53
C TYR A 795 59.06 18.60 -1.04
N LYS A 796 58.67 18.07 -2.19
CA LYS A 796 57.30 18.21 -2.69
C LYS A 796 56.55 16.93 -2.35
N ILE A 797 55.50 17.06 -1.54
CA ILE A 797 54.69 15.94 -1.06
C ILE A 797 53.24 16.11 -1.52
N GLN A 798 52.60 15.02 -1.89
CA GLN A 798 51.16 14.94 -2.10
C GLN A 798 50.52 14.34 -0.86
N VAL A 799 49.49 15.01 -0.39
CA VAL A 799 48.72 14.63 0.79
C VAL A 799 47.30 14.33 0.34
N TYR A 800 46.90 13.08 0.51
CA TYR A 800 45.53 12.60 0.29
C TYR A 800 44.81 12.46 1.64
N SER A 801 43.69 13.14 1.81
CA SER A 801 42.88 13.11 3.04
C SER A 801 41.43 13.46 2.75
N LEU A 802 40.53 12.49 2.94
CA LEU A 802 39.09 12.73 2.90
C LEU A 802 38.70 13.56 4.15
N GLY A 803 38.02 14.69 3.94
CA GLY A 803 37.82 15.72 4.96
C GLY A 803 38.85 16.87 4.92
N GLY A 804 39.85 16.78 4.04
CA GLY A 804 40.88 17.78 3.87
C GLY A 804 42.08 17.58 4.80
N SER A 805 43.14 18.35 4.57
CA SER A 805 44.40 18.26 5.31
C SER A 805 44.96 19.63 5.67
N GLU A 806 45.71 19.65 6.77
CA GLU A 806 46.53 20.77 7.23
C GLU A 806 47.92 20.30 7.68
N ILE A 807 48.88 21.22 7.65
CA ILE A 807 50.24 21.00 8.16
C ILE A 807 50.41 21.81 9.44
N HIS A 808 50.96 21.18 10.47
CA HIS A 808 51.24 21.83 11.75
C HIS A 808 52.65 21.51 12.24
N SER A 809 53.41 22.55 12.56
CA SER A 809 54.73 22.45 13.18
C SER A 809 54.91 23.58 14.20
N ASN A 810 55.54 23.28 15.32
CA ASN A 810 55.91 24.27 16.34
C ASN A 810 57.36 24.78 16.16
N ASN A 811 58.06 24.32 15.12
CA ASN A 811 59.46 24.67 14.90
C ASN A 811 59.59 25.81 13.88
N GLY A 812 60.22 26.92 14.28
CA GLY A 812 60.41 28.09 13.42
C GLY A 812 61.34 27.89 12.21
N ASP A 813 62.16 26.83 12.19
CA ASP A 813 62.96 26.46 11.01
C ASP A 813 62.15 25.73 9.94
N PHE A 814 60.99 25.18 10.30
CA PHE A 814 60.12 24.48 9.36
C PHE A 814 59.41 25.46 8.43
N THR A 815 59.41 25.14 7.14
CA THR A 815 58.74 25.92 6.11
C THR A 815 57.79 25.01 5.35
N TYR A 816 56.62 25.54 5.01
CA TYR A 816 55.73 24.88 4.07
C TYR A 816 54.97 25.90 3.24
N SER A 817 54.60 25.50 2.03
CA SER A 817 53.71 26.25 1.16
C SER A 817 52.81 25.30 0.36
N LEU A 818 51.58 25.72 0.13
CA LEU A 818 50.68 25.02 -0.79
C LEU A 818 51.14 25.30 -2.22
N VAL A 819 51.44 24.25 -2.98
CA VAL A 819 51.87 24.34 -4.38
C VAL A 819 50.66 24.34 -5.30
N SER A 820 49.78 23.37 -5.10
CA SER A 820 48.54 23.22 -5.87
C SER A 820 47.54 22.37 -5.11
N THR A 821 46.28 22.48 -5.51
CA THR A 821 45.18 21.62 -5.06
C THR A 821 44.70 20.85 -6.28
N THR A 822 44.73 19.52 -6.23
CA THR A 822 44.21 18.69 -7.33
C THR A 822 42.69 18.61 -7.23
N ASP A 823 42.19 18.38 -6.03
CA ASP A 823 40.78 18.30 -5.67
C ASP A 823 40.63 18.57 -4.15
N ASN A 824 39.42 18.42 -3.61
CA ASN A 824 39.14 18.69 -2.19
C ASN A 824 39.84 17.73 -1.21
N THR A 825 40.31 16.58 -1.69
CA THR A 825 40.97 15.52 -0.90
C THR A 825 42.48 15.52 -1.05
N THR A 826 42.99 16.04 -2.17
CA THR A 826 44.38 15.92 -2.59
C THR A 826 45.03 17.28 -2.74
N LYS A 827 46.02 17.56 -1.89
CA LYS A 827 46.83 18.78 -1.92
C LYS A 827 48.30 18.47 -2.10
N ILE A 828 49.00 19.30 -2.86
CA ILE A 828 50.44 19.21 -3.04
C ILE A 828 51.10 20.32 -2.23
N TYR A 829 51.93 19.94 -1.28
CA TYR A 829 52.69 20.87 -0.44
C TYR A 829 54.16 20.81 -0.81
N ARG A 830 54.82 21.95 -0.67
CA ARG A 830 56.27 22.03 -0.58
C ARG A 830 56.62 22.23 0.87
N VAL A 831 57.30 21.26 1.48
CA VAL A 831 57.71 21.30 2.89
C VAL A 831 59.21 21.27 2.98
N GLY A 832 59.79 21.81 4.04
CA GLY A 832 61.24 21.85 4.15
C GLY A 832 61.73 22.64 5.34
N ILE A 833 63.00 22.98 5.29
CA ILE A 833 63.66 23.81 6.30
C ILE A 833 64.32 25.02 5.65
N GLN A 834 64.30 26.13 6.37
CA GLN A 834 65.01 27.33 5.97
C GLN A 834 66.53 27.18 6.10
N GLY A 835 67.26 27.93 5.27
CA GLY A 835 68.70 28.12 5.44
C GLY A 835 68.98 28.68 6.82
N GLY A 836 69.82 27.97 7.59
CA GLY A 836 70.21 28.34 8.95
C GLY A 836 71.72 28.30 9.10
N ASN A 837 72.22 27.98 10.30
CA ASN A 837 73.65 27.76 10.50
C ASN A 837 74.14 26.62 9.58
N TYR A 838 74.99 26.94 8.61
CA TYR A 838 75.46 26.04 7.56
C TYR A 838 76.24 24.82 8.12
N ASN A 839 76.80 24.96 9.33
CA ASN A 839 77.54 23.91 10.02
C ASN A 839 76.71 23.11 11.05
N SER A 840 75.41 23.37 11.15
CA SER A 840 74.55 22.70 12.15
C SER A 840 74.03 21.36 11.66
N ALA A 841 73.79 20.45 12.61
CA ALA A 841 73.04 19.22 12.40
C ALA A 841 71.97 19.07 13.50
N GLY A 842 70.86 18.39 13.19
CA GLY A 842 69.75 18.21 14.12
C GLY A 842 68.52 17.59 13.46
N SER A 843 67.39 17.62 14.16
CA SER A 843 66.11 17.11 13.66
C SER A 843 64.93 17.95 14.13
N LEU A 844 63.85 17.95 13.37
CA LEU A 844 62.55 18.51 13.77
C LEU A 844 61.40 17.64 13.25
N THR A 845 60.23 17.78 13.86
CA THR A 845 59.02 17.04 13.47
C THR A 845 57.90 17.99 13.08
N PHE A 846 57.03 17.53 12.19
CA PHE A 846 55.78 18.21 11.85
C PHE A 846 54.66 17.20 11.63
N ASP A 847 53.43 17.59 11.92
CA ASP A 847 52.24 16.78 11.74
C ASP A 847 51.52 17.18 10.44
N ILE A 848 51.06 16.18 9.70
CA ILE A 848 50.06 16.32 8.64
C ILE A 848 48.77 15.73 9.18
N ARG A 849 47.76 16.59 9.39
CA ARG A 849 46.53 16.24 10.11
C ARG A 849 45.33 16.24 9.19
N ASN A 850 44.34 15.40 9.49
CA ASN A 850 43.03 15.52 8.90
C ASN A 850 42.35 16.79 9.45
N LEU A 851 41.77 17.61 8.57
CA LEU A 851 41.19 18.90 8.94
C LEU A 851 39.89 18.74 9.76
N LYS A 852 39.16 17.63 9.60
CA LYS A 852 37.89 17.37 10.31
C LYS A 852 38.09 16.56 11.59
N ASP A 853 39.20 15.86 11.74
CA ASP A 853 39.61 15.17 12.96
C ASP A 853 41.13 15.26 13.15
N THR A 854 41.59 16.25 13.91
CA THR A 854 43.01 16.54 14.09
C THR A 854 43.76 15.46 14.89
N SER A 855 43.04 14.52 15.53
CA SER A 855 43.64 13.34 16.15
C SER A 855 44.16 12.33 15.13
N LYS A 856 43.59 12.35 13.91
CA LYS A 856 44.00 11.51 12.78
C LYS A 856 45.11 12.22 12.03
N LYS A 857 46.35 11.83 12.31
CA LYS A 857 47.54 12.51 11.79
C LYS A 857 48.67 11.55 11.47
N VAL A 858 49.57 11.99 10.60
CA VAL A 858 50.87 11.37 10.36
C VAL A 858 51.95 12.37 10.75
N THR A 859 52.94 11.91 11.50
CA THR A 859 54.09 12.73 11.91
C THR A 859 55.28 12.42 11.02
N HIS A 860 55.86 13.46 10.43
CA HIS A 860 57.08 13.40 9.63
C HIS A 860 58.24 14.04 10.39
N THR A 861 59.45 13.54 10.14
CA THR A 861 60.69 14.05 10.72
C THR A 861 61.60 14.58 9.61
N ILE A 862 62.15 15.79 9.79
CA ILE A 862 63.25 16.31 8.98
C ILE A 862 64.54 16.26 9.80
N GLU A 863 65.45 15.37 9.41
CA GLU A 863 66.82 15.33 9.89
C GLU A 863 67.69 16.19 8.97
N TYR A 864 68.52 17.08 9.51
CA TYR A 864 69.39 17.91 8.71
C TYR A 864 70.86 17.80 9.15
N ALA A 865 71.74 17.81 8.16
CA ALA A 865 73.19 17.70 8.35
C ALA A 865 73.93 18.96 7.91
N SER A 866 75.13 19.14 8.48
CA SER A 866 76.07 20.19 8.07
C SER A 866 76.40 20.08 6.59
N SER A 867 76.55 21.24 5.95
CA SER A 867 77.00 21.38 4.56
C SER A 867 78.35 22.05 4.46
N ARG A 868 79.02 22.32 5.60
CA ARG A 868 80.35 22.92 5.63
C ARG A 868 81.37 21.95 5.03
N PRO A 869 82.19 22.36 4.04
CA PRO A 869 83.24 21.50 3.52
C PRO A 869 84.28 21.13 4.57
N THR A 870 84.93 19.98 4.42
CA THR A 870 86.03 19.55 5.28
C THR A 870 87.14 18.91 4.43
N LEU A 871 88.38 18.93 4.94
CA LEU A 871 89.47 18.18 4.32
C LEU A 871 89.26 16.70 4.67
N TYR A 872 89.02 15.88 3.67
CA TYR A 872 88.86 14.43 3.82
C TYR A 872 90.22 13.74 3.95
N SER A 873 91.15 14.05 3.04
CA SER A 873 92.50 13.48 3.03
C SER A 873 93.49 14.35 2.25
N CYS A 874 94.79 14.13 2.46
CA CYS A 874 95.84 14.67 1.62
C CYS A 874 96.96 13.63 1.42
N THR A 875 97.57 13.63 0.24
CA THR A 875 98.66 12.72 -0.12
C THR A 875 99.83 13.53 -0.68
N PRO A 876 101.03 13.48 -0.07
CA PRO A 876 101.41 12.70 1.12
C PRO A 876 100.67 13.10 2.41
N ASN A 877 100.57 12.20 3.39
CA ASN A 877 99.90 12.49 4.67
C ASN A 877 100.49 13.74 5.34
N ASN A 878 99.62 14.57 5.94
CA ASN A 878 99.96 15.83 6.60
C ASN A 878 100.62 16.89 5.69
N SER A 879 100.62 16.68 4.37
CA SER A 879 101.15 17.66 3.40
C SER A 879 100.33 18.95 3.35
N ILE A 880 99.06 18.92 3.78
CA ILE A 880 98.22 20.10 3.84
C ILE A 880 97.62 20.24 5.24
N SER A 881 97.70 21.45 5.79
CA SER A 881 96.90 21.86 6.94
C SER A 881 95.89 22.92 6.51
N THR A 882 94.70 22.92 7.10
CA THR A 882 93.57 23.73 6.59
C THR A 882 92.83 24.49 7.67
N SER A 883 92.33 25.67 7.30
CA SER A 883 91.26 26.37 8.02
C SER A 883 90.09 26.56 7.06
N ILE A 884 89.00 25.83 7.27
CA ILE A 884 87.85 25.81 6.35
C ILE A 884 86.64 26.47 7.02
N ASN A 885 86.03 27.41 6.30
CA ASN A 885 84.75 28.03 6.60
C ASN A 885 83.67 27.63 5.58
N ASP A 886 82.51 28.28 5.63
CA ASP A 886 81.34 27.87 4.84
C ASP A 886 81.50 28.11 3.33
N ALA A 887 82.34 29.08 2.94
CA ALA A 887 82.61 29.46 1.55
C ALA A 887 84.09 29.75 1.25
N THR A 888 84.96 29.75 2.27
CA THR A 888 86.38 30.09 2.13
C THR A 888 87.24 29.10 2.88
N ALA A 889 88.44 28.83 2.35
CA ALA A 889 89.42 27.99 3.00
C ALA A 889 90.85 28.47 2.75
N ASN A 890 91.70 28.30 3.76
CA ASN A 890 93.15 28.49 3.62
C ASN A 890 93.83 27.13 3.72
N PHE A 891 94.58 26.77 2.69
CA PHE A 891 95.31 25.51 2.58
C PHE A 891 96.80 25.81 2.64
N TYR A 892 97.48 25.24 3.62
CA TYR A 892 98.89 25.44 3.85
C TYR A 892 99.66 24.18 3.46
N ILE A 893 100.39 24.25 2.35
CA ILE A 893 101.32 23.20 1.91
C ILE A 893 102.48 23.16 2.91
N ASN A 894 102.53 22.10 3.70
CA ASN A 894 103.46 21.94 4.80
C ASN A 894 104.83 21.47 4.32
N ASP A 895 105.86 21.87 5.06
CA ASP A 895 107.20 21.31 4.94
C ASP A 895 107.19 19.87 5.49
N VAL A 896 106.93 18.91 4.60
CA VAL A 896 106.95 17.48 4.90
C VAL A 896 107.84 16.73 3.92
N ALA A 897 108.56 15.73 4.42
CA ALA A 897 109.51 14.95 3.64
C ALA A 897 108.92 14.29 2.39
N GLY A 898 107.64 13.91 2.44
CA GLY A 898 106.95 13.30 1.30
C GLY A 898 106.84 14.20 0.06
N LEU A 899 106.97 15.52 0.23
CA LEU A 899 106.92 16.49 -0.87
C LEU A 899 108.31 16.81 -1.46
N TYR A 900 109.40 16.40 -0.79
CA TYR A 900 110.75 16.75 -1.22
C TYR A 900 111.06 16.18 -2.61
N GLY A 901 111.42 17.05 -3.55
CA GLY A 901 111.69 16.71 -4.94
C GLY A 901 110.45 16.28 -5.74
N LYS A 902 109.24 16.55 -5.24
CA LYS A 902 107.98 16.30 -5.95
C LYS A 902 107.49 17.55 -6.64
N ASP A 903 106.71 17.35 -7.69
CA ASP A 903 106.04 18.37 -8.49
C ASP A 903 104.53 18.37 -8.29
N LYS A 904 103.99 17.44 -7.48
CA LYS A 904 102.55 17.32 -7.22
C LYS A 904 102.17 16.99 -5.79
N VAL A 905 100.96 17.39 -5.41
CA VAL A 905 100.30 17.08 -4.14
C VAL A 905 98.81 16.85 -4.37
N ARG A 906 98.21 15.89 -3.65
CA ARG A 906 96.76 15.62 -3.71
C ARG A 906 96.05 15.99 -2.44
N PHE A 907 94.80 16.41 -2.58
CA PHE A 907 93.89 16.62 -1.47
C PHE A 907 92.46 16.32 -1.87
N SER A 908 91.68 15.84 -0.90
CA SER A 908 90.30 15.46 -1.09
C SER A 908 89.40 16.28 -0.16
N ILE A 909 88.30 16.81 -0.68
CA ILE A 909 87.42 17.74 0.04
C ILE A 909 86.01 17.16 0.09
N THR A 910 85.44 17.03 1.30
CA THR A 910 84.02 16.71 1.42
C THR A 910 83.19 17.95 1.12
N SER A 911 82.11 17.79 0.37
CA SER A 911 81.16 18.87 0.09
C SER A 911 79.73 18.31 0.01
N PRO A 912 78.69 19.15 0.17
CA PRO A 912 77.32 18.66 0.24
C PRO A 912 76.74 18.19 -1.11
N GLY A 913 77.32 18.59 -2.25
CA GLY A 913 76.84 18.23 -3.60
C GLY A 913 77.94 18.16 -4.67
N GLY A 914 79.21 18.07 -4.27
CA GLY A 914 80.35 18.08 -5.17
C GLY A 914 80.78 19.47 -5.63
N LEU A 915 82.06 19.57 -6.00
CA LEU A 915 82.74 20.77 -6.46
C LEU A 915 83.22 20.59 -7.90
N LYS A 916 82.96 21.59 -8.75
CA LYS A 916 83.52 21.64 -10.09
C LYS A 916 85.00 21.96 -10.04
N THR A 917 85.76 21.33 -10.94
CA THR A 917 87.16 21.67 -11.18
C THR A 917 87.25 23.14 -11.67
N PRO A 918 88.01 24.00 -10.98
CA PRO A 918 88.20 25.38 -11.38
C PRO A 918 88.77 25.49 -12.80
N SER A 919 88.20 26.38 -13.62
CA SER A 919 88.72 26.68 -14.97
C SER A 919 89.86 27.70 -14.95
N SER A 920 89.95 28.51 -13.90
CA SER A 920 91.02 29.49 -13.69
C SER A 920 92.33 28.78 -13.33
N ALA A 921 93.41 29.01 -14.07
CA ALA A 921 94.74 28.53 -13.73
C ALA A 921 95.50 29.56 -12.86
N ILE A 922 96.23 29.07 -11.86
CA ILE A 922 97.29 29.85 -11.21
C ILE A 922 98.53 29.71 -12.10
N ASP A 923 99.22 30.81 -12.40
CA ASP A 923 100.40 30.79 -13.26
C ASP A 923 101.46 29.79 -12.76
N GLY A 924 101.87 28.88 -13.64
CA GLY A 924 102.80 27.80 -13.32
C GLY A 924 102.21 26.60 -12.53
N PHE A 925 100.91 26.57 -12.27
CA PHE A 925 100.24 25.46 -11.60
C PHE A 925 99.05 24.93 -12.42
N ARG A 926 98.82 23.62 -12.33
CA ARG A 926 97.67 22.94 -12.94
C ARG A 926 96.95 22.13 -11.87
N LEU A 927 95.62 22.19 -11.87
CA LEU A 927 94.78 21.41 -10.99
C LEU A 927 93.93 20.45 -11.82
N THR A 928 93.90 19.17 -11.44
CA THR A 928 93.03 18.15 -12.03
C THR A 928 92.14 17.54 -10.97
N ASN A 929 90.97 17.04 -11.36
CA ASN A 929 90.09 16.26 -10.50
C ASN A 929 90.32 14.78 -10.82
N GLU A 930 90.78 14.03 -9.83
CA GLU A 930 91.15 12.61 -9.93
C GLU A 930 90.04 11.69 -9.42
N HIS A 931 89.10 12.21 -8.62
CA HIS A 931 87.91 11.50 -8.15
C HIS A 931 86.77 12.50 -7.98
N ALA A 932 85.67 12.26 -8.69
CA ALA A 932 84.50 13.11 -8.62
C ALA A 932 83.54 12.64 -7.52
N TRP A 933 82.98 13.60 -6.80
CA TRP A 933 81.99 13.38 -5.76
C TRP A 933 80.80 12.54 -6.24
N SER A 934 80.33 11.65 -5.37
CA SER A 934 79.05 10.95 -5.51
C SER A 934 78.33 10.86 -4.17
N ALA A 935 77.05 10.48 -4.18
CA ALA A 935 76.29 10.33 -2.94
C ALA A 935 76.86 9.26 -1.99
N SER A 936 77.50 8.21 -2.52
CA SER A 936 78.18 7.16 -1.75
C SER A 936 79.60 7.53 -1.34
N GLU A 937 80.24 8.41 -2.11
CA GLU A 937 81.62 8.87 -1.89
C GLU A 937 81.62 10.41 -1.88
N PRO A 938 81.23 11.05 -0.75
CA PRO A 938 80.91 12.47 -0.72
C PRO A 938 82.15 13.37 -0.60
N TRP A 939 83.17 13.12 -1.41
CA TRP A 939 84.37 13.94 -1.54
C TRP A 939 84.81 14.06 -2.99
N ASP A 940 85.45 15.17 -3.35
CA ASP A 940 86.19 15.32 -4.60
C ASP A 940 87.69 15.26 -4.30
N GLU A 941 88.49 14.53 -5.10
CA GLU A 941 89.95 14.54 -5.02
C GLU A 941 90.57 15.40 -6.11
N PHE A 942 91.45 16.32 -5.72
CA PHE A 942 92.19 17.18 -6.63
C PHE A 942 93.69 16.94 -6.53
N GLU A 943 94.38 16.93 -7.67
CA GLU A 943 95.85 16.88 -7.77
C GLU A 943 96.36 18.22 -8.29
N LEU A 944 97.16 18.90 -7.45
CA LEU A 944 97.83 20.15 -7.79
C LEU A 944 99.24 19.85 -8.29
N TYR A 945 99.52 20.22 -9.52
CA TYR A 945 100.81 20.11 -10.19
C TYR A 945 101.50 21.45 -10.29
N ILE A 946 102.82 21.45 -10.15
CA ILE A 946 103.69 22.50 -10.64
C ILE A 946 103.95 22.20 -12.13
N SER A 947 103.37 23.01 -13.02
CA SER A 947 103.23 22.65 -14.45
C SER A 947 104.45 23.01 -15.31
N THR A 948 105.45 23.68 -14.74
CA THR A 948 106.65 24.11 -15.45
C THR A 948 107.87 24.19 -14.54
N THR A 949 109.04 23.89 -15.08
CA THR A 949 110.33 24.03 -14.39
C THR A 949 110.75 25.48 -14.13
N SER A 950 109.97 26.45 -14.61
CA SER A 950 110.23 27.88 -14.41
C SER A 950 109.62 28.43 -13.11
N VAL A 951 108.79 27.66 -12.41
CA VAL A 951 108.19 28.11 -11.14
C VAL A 951 109.24 28.13 -10.04
N ASN A 952 109.40 29.30 -9.42
CA ASN A 952 110.23 29.50 -8.24
C ASN A 952 109.42 30.35 -7.25
N LYS A 953 109.24 29.86 -6.02
CA LYS A 953 108.47 30.53 -4.96
C LYS A 953 109.19 30.35 -3.63
N THR A 954 109.24 31.40 -2.82
CA THR A 954 109.75 31.28 -1.44
C THR A 954 108.79 30.44 -0.57
N GLY A 955 109.32 29.88 0.51
CA GLY A 955 108.54 29.21 1.56
C GLY A 955 108.36 30.13 2.76
N GLY A 956 107.14 30.27 3.25
CA GLY A 956 106.85 31.10 4.42
C GLY A 956 106.91 30.32 5.73
N LYS A 957 107.52 30.89 6.78
CA LYS A 957 107.63 30.24 8.12
C LYS A 957 106.26 29.87 8.71
N TYR A 958 105.23 30.66 8.41
CA TYR A 958 103.85 30.42 8.85
C TYR A 958 102.88 30.18 7.69
N GLY A 959 103.39 29.98 6.47
CA GLY A 959 102.57 29.93 5.26
C GLY A 959 102.04 31.30 4.87
N ASP A 960 102.88 32.32 5.00
CA ASP A 960 102.67 33.69 4.56
C ASP A 960 102.99 33.89 3.07
N ALA A 961 103.65 32.91 2.43
CA ALA A 961 103.91 32.91 1.00
C ALA A 961 102.73 32.32 0.22
N THR A 962 102.03 33.14 -0.58
CA THR A 962 100.86 32.70 -1.36
C THR A 962 101.27 32.05 -2.69
N ILE A 963 100.69 30.88 -2.98
CA ILE A 963 100.73 30.26 -4.31
C ILE A 963 99.70 30.96 -5.21
N GLY A 964 98.47 31.04 -4.73
CA GLY A 964 97.34 31.71 -5.38
C GLY A 964 96.01 31.19 -4.85
N THR A 965 94.92 31.51 -5.54
CA THR A 965 93.55 31.17 -5.13
C THR A 965 92.82 30.46 -6.25
N TYR A 966 92.10 29.40 -5.90
CA TYR A 966 91.13 28.72 -6.78
C TYR A 966 89.71 28.92 -6.25
N THR A 967 88.77 29.17 -7.16
CA THR A 967 87.34 29.19 -6.84
C THR A 967 86.67 27.94 -7.39
N PHE A 968 86.16 27.10 -6.50
CA PHE A 968 85.43 25.89 -6.81
C PHE A 968 83.94 26.20 -6.79
N GLU A 969 83.29 26.09 -7.95
CA GLU A 969 81.84 26.21 -8.02
C GLU A 969 81.18 24.95 -7.48
N SER A 970 80.12 25.10 -6.67
CA SER A 970 79.28 23.95 -6.32
C SER A 970 78.50 23.46 -7.54
N ASN A 971 78.32 22.14 -7.67
CA ASN A 971 77.43 21.57 -8.69
C ASN A 971 75.97 22.00 -8.49
N GLU A 972 75.58 22.31 -7.25
CA GLU A 972 74.27 22.84 -6.87
C GLU A 972 74.41 24.25 -6.26
N SER A 973 75.02 25.17 -7.01
CA SER A 973 75.31 26.56 -6.56
C SER A 973 74.07 27.37 -6.16
N SER A 974 72.87 26.94 -6.58
CA SER A 974 71.60 27.50 -6.10
C SER A 974 71.40 27.31 -4.60
N TYR A 975 71.92 26.23 -4.01
CA TYR A 975 71.68 25.86 -2.61
C TYR A 975 72.94 25.90 -1.74
N PHE A 976 74.09 25.58 -2.32
CA PHE A 976 75.36 25.51 -1.59
C PHE A 976 76.29 26.65 -1.99
N ASN A 977 77.15 27.07 -1.06
CA ASN A 977 78.16 28.08 -1.34
C ASN A 977 79.24 27.52 -2.28
N ASN A 978 79.77 28.37 -3.15
CA ASN A 978 81.04 28.10 -3.82
C ASN A 978 82.17 28.14 -2.77
N LEU A 979 83.23 27.36 -2.99
CA LEU A 979 84.37 27.29 -2.09
C LEU A 979 85.58 27.98 -2.70
N VAL A 980 86.08 29.02 -2.04
CA VAL A 980 87.30 29.73 -2.44
C VAL A 980 88.46 29.22 -1.60
N ILE A 981 89.44 28.57 -2.22
CA ILE A 981 90.62 28.02 -1.55
C ILE A 981 91.84 28.87 -1.89
N THR A 982 92.45 29.46 -0.87
CA THR A 982 93.75 30.13 -1.00
C THR A 982 94.86 29.18 -0.56
N LEU A 983 95.81 28.95 -1.47
CA LEU A 983 96.94 28.05 -1.28
C LEU A 983 98.15 28.86 -0.81
N PHE A 984 98.72 28.44 0.31
CA PHE A 984 99.92 29.00 0.92
C PHE A 984 101.03 27.96 0.97
N ASN A 985 102.26 28.40 0.78
CA ASN A 985 103.43 27.56 0.67
C ASN A 985 104.34 27.75 1.88
N LYS A 986 104.61 26.68 2.64
CA LYS A 986 105.65 26.67 3.68
C LYS A 986 106.98 26.11 3.17
N LEU A 987 106.95 25.35 2.08
CA LEU A 987 108.10 24.65 1.50
C LEU A 987 108.54 25.32 0.20
N PRO A 988 109.73 25.93 0.10
CA PRO A 988 110.15 26.63 -1.13
C PRO A 988 110.02 25.76 -2.39
N ILE A 989 109.64 26.38 -3.51
CA ILE A 989 109.59 25.75 -4.83
C ILE A 989 110.75 26.30 -5.65
N GLY A 990 111.53 25.42 -6.27
CA GLY A 990 112.62 25.78 -7.16
C GLY A 990 112.66 24.84 -8.35
N GLY A 991 112.87 25.38 -9.55
CA GLY A 991 113.01 24.56 -10.75
C GLY A 991 111.77 23.72 -11.10
N GLY A 992 110.58 24.11 -10.62
CA GLY A 992 109.34 23.35 -10.79
C GLY A 992 109.08 22.23 -9.77
N TYR A 993 109.88 22.13 -8.71
CA TYR A 993 109.73 21.09 -7.69
C TYR A 993 109.74 21.72 -6.29
N TRP A 994 109.02 21.10 -5.35
CA TRP A 994 109.20 21.39 -3.93
C TRP A 994 110.60 20.99 -3.49
N ALA A 995 111.31 21.92 -2.86
CA ALA A 995 112.69 21.75 -2.47
C ALA A 995 112.88 20.62 -1.46
N SER A 996 114.04 19.97 -1.47
CA SER A 996 114.39 19.01 -0.42
C SER A 996 115.06 19.75 0.73
N LYS A 997 114.51 19.60 1.95
CA LYS A 997 115.16 20.15 3.14
C LYS A 997 116.21 19.19 3.65
N ILE A 998 117.46 19.64 3.66
CA ILE A 998 118.63 18.86 4.02
C ILE A 998 119.41 19.69 5.04
N ASN A 999 119.64 19.17 6.25
CA ASN A 999 120.35 19.89 7.32
C ASN A 999 119.82 21.33 7.56
N ASN A 1000 118.49 21.51 7.59
CA ASN A 1000 117.78 22.79 7.72
C ASN A 1000 118.00 23.81 6.58
N ILE A 1001 118.55 23.42 5.44
CA ILE A 1001 118.64 24.25 4.24
C ILE A 1001 117.86 23.57 3.11
N TYR A 1002 117.11 24.34 2.34
CA TYR A 1002 116.38 23.84 1.19
C TYR A 1002 117.29 23.81 -0.03
N CYS A 1003 117.34 22.66 -0.69
CA CYS A 1003 118.20 22.45 -1.85
C CYS A 1003 117.40 21.87 -3.01
N ILE A 1004 117.78 22.23 -4.23
CA ILE A 1004 117.19 21.69 -5.46
C ILE A 1004 118.23 21.62 -6.57
N ARG A 1005 118.23 20.53 -7.35
CA ARG A 1005 119.03 20.41 -8.57
C ARG A 1005 118.30 21.10 -9.72
N VAL A 1006 118.93 22.10 -10.32
CA VAL A 1006 118.25 23.02 -11.26
C VAL A 1006 118.64 22.79 -12.72
N ALA A 1007 119.78 22.14 -12.96
CA ALA A 1007 120.26 21.79 -14.30
C ALA A 1007 121.35 20.72 -14.24
N THR A 1008 121.50 19.98 -15.32
CA THR A 1008 122.59 19.02 -15.61
C THR A 1008 123.20 19.37 -16.95
N TYR A 1009 124.45 18.96 -17.20
CA TYR A 1009 125.21 19.33 -18.39
C TYR A 1009 125.28 20.85 -18.60
N VAL A 1010 125.71 21.57 -17.57
CA VAL A 1010 125.80 23.03 -17.57
C VAL A 1010 127.22 23.49 -17.31
N ASN A 1011 127.61 24.60 -17.91
CA ASN A 1011 128.83 25.32 -17.55
C ASN A 1011 128.53 26.32 -16.41
N TYR A 1012 129.57 26.90 -15.81
CA TYR A 1012 129.44 27.76 -14.64
C TYR A 1012 128.52 28.96 -14.89
N GLN A 1013 128.74 29.66 -16.02
CA GLN A 1013 127.96 30.85 -16.35
C GLN A 1013 126.46 30.52 -16.49
N SER A 1014 126.12 29.39 -17.13
CA SER A 1014 124.73 28.94 -17.28
C SER A 1014 124.12 28.51 -15.94
N ALA A 1015 124.91 27.87 -15.07
CA ALA A 1015 124.48 27.49 -13.73
C ALA A 1015 124.15 28.72 -12.85
N VAL A 1016 125.05 29.70 -12.81
CA VAL A 1016 124.85 30.96 -12.08
C VAL A 1016 123.67 31.74 -12.65
N SER A 1017 123.59 31.90 -13.97
CA SER A 1017 122.46 32.58 -14.62
C SER A 1017 121.13 31.89 -14.31
N LYS A 1018 121.09 30.54 -14.33
CA LYS A 1018 119.89 29.78 -13.99
C LYS A 1018 119.47 30.01 -12.54
N ILE A 1019 120.39 29.89 -11.58
CA ILE A 1019 120.08 30.06 -10.15
C ILE A 1019 119.69 31.51 -9.84
N ASN A 1020 120.41 32.50 -10.37
CA ASN A 1020 120.06 33.91 -10.20
C ASN A 1020 118.68 34.23 -10.80
N SER A 1021 118.33 33.62 -11.93
CA SER A 1021 117.01 33.80 -12.55
C SER A 1021 115.84 33.23 -11.73
N MET A 1022 116.11 32.33 -10.77
CA MET A 1022 115.07 31.78 -9.88
C MET A 1022 114.55 32.83 -8.89
N GLY A 1023 115.37 33.82 -8.54
CA GLY A 1023 115.02 34.86 -7.57
C GLY A 1023 114.56 34.28 -6.22
N ASN A 1024 113.70 35.00 -5.51
CA ASN A 1024 113.01 34.53 -4.30
C ASN A 1024 113.90 33.95 -3.18
N GLY A 1025 115.18 34.34 -3.09
CA GLY A 1025 116.10 33.85 -2.07
C GLY A 1025 116.90 32.60 -2.44
N TRP A 1026 116.79 32.10 -3.68
CA TRP A 1026 117.64 31.02 -4.20
C TRP A 1026 119.05 31.52 -4.54
N PHE A 1027 120.08 30.79 -4.13
CA PHE A 1027 121.49 31.13 -4.36
C PHE A 1027 122.37 29.90 -4.61
N MET A 1028 123.53 30.10 -5.24
CA MET A 1028 124.58 29.09 -5.32
C MET A 1028 125.49 29.24 -4.09
N PRO A 1029 125.80 28.18 -3.33
CA PRO A 1029 126.61 28.29 -2.12
C PRO A 1029 128.10 28.43 -2.45
N GLY A 1030 128.85 29.10 -1.56
CA GLY A 1030 130.32 29.03 -1.53
C GLY A 1030 130.82 27.85 -0.69
N TRP A 1031 132.14 27.64 -0.69
CA TRP A 1031 132.80 26.56 0.05
C TRP A 1031 132.49 26.54 1.55
N PRO A 1032 132.46 27.67 2.29
CA PRO A 1032 132.15 27.62 3.72
C PRO A 1032 130.78 26.99 4.01
N ILE A 1033 129.78 27.28 3.16
CA ILE A 1033 128.44 26.71 3.28
C ILE A 1033 128.47 25.21 2.95
N LEU A 1034 129.14 24.81 1.88
CA LEU A 1034 129.24 23.40 1.50
C LEU A 1034 130.03 22.56 2.51
N ARG A 1035 131.13 23.10 3.04
CA ARG A 1035 131.94 22.53 4.12
C ARG A 1035 131.07 22.21 5.32
N ASP A 1036 130.29 23.20 5.78
CA ASP A 1036 129.45 23.05 6.97
C ASP A 1036 128.22 22.18 6.70
N PHE A 1037 127.69 22.21 5.48
CA PHE A 1037 126.53 21.43 5.04
C PHE A 1037 126.85 19.93 4.93
N PHE A 1038 128.02 19.56 4.37
CA PHE A 1038 128.45 18.17 4.20
C PHE A 1038 129.40 17.66 5.30
N LYS A 1039 129.90 18.53 6.19
CA LYS A 1039 130.90 18.20 7.22
C LYS A 1039 132.22 17.64 6.66
N ILE A 1040 132.57 18.07 5.46
CA ILE A 1040 133.87 17.82 4.81
C ILE A 1040 134.79 18.98 5.21
N GLY A 1041 136.04 18.73 5.61
CA GLY A 1041 136.92 19.72 6.26
C GLY A 1041 137.34 20.91 5.37
N ASP A 1042 138.32 21.69 5.83
CA ASP A 1042 138.82 22.85 5.09
C ASP A 1042 139.44 22.49 3.73
N TRP A 1043 139.59 23.52 2.90
CA TRP A 1043 139.96 23.46 1.49
C TRP A 1043 141.32 22.81 1.23
N VAL A 1044 141.33 21.74 0.41
CA VAL A 1044 142.55 21.12 -0.16
C VAL A 1044 142.27 20.70 -1.60
N ILE A 1045 143.05 21.24 -2.55
CA ILE A 1045 142.96 20.89 -3.97
C ILE A 1045 143.21 19.39 -4.15
N ASP A 1046 142.34 18.71 -4.91
CA ASP A 1046 142.33 17.25 -5.10
C ASP A 1046 142.14 16.39 -3.83
N GLY A 1047 141.84 17.01 -2.69
CA GLY A 1047 141.50 16.29 -1.46
C GLY A 1047 140.19 15.53 -1.60
N GLU A 1048 140.23 14.24 -1.29
CA GLU A 1048 139.06 13.37 -1.26
C GLU A 1048 138.73 12.89 0.16
N ARG A 1049 137.46 12.84 0.50
CA ARG A 1049 136.98 12.40 1.81
C ARG A 1049 135.69 11.62 1.69
N THR A 1050 135.67 10.42 2.24
CA THR A 1050 134.43 9.67 2.43
C THR A 1050 133.72 10.23 3.66
N GLN A 1051 132.46 10.65 3.50
CA GLN A 1051 131.68 11.27 4.57
C GLN A 1051 130.22 10.80 4.50
N SER A 1052 129.59 10.63 5.66
CA SER A 1052 128.14 10.37 5.74
C SER A 1052 127.37 11.57 5.21
N TYR A 1053 126.47 11.35 4.28
CA TYR A 1053 125.60 12.40 3.75
C TYR A 1053 124.26 12.44 4.51
N PRO A 1054 123.63 13.62 4.61
CA PRO A 1054 122.37 13.78 5.34
C PRO A 1054 121.17 13.11 4.65
N ALA A 1055 120.08 12.90 5.39
CA ALA A 1055 118.82 12.42 4.81
C ALA A 1055 118.35 13.31 3.65
N TYR A 1056 117.71 12.70 2.65
CA TYR A 1056 117.24 13.35 1.41
C TYR A 1056 118.34 13.89 0.50
N PHE A 1057 119.62 13.63 0.78
CA PHE A 1057 120.75 14.00 -0.08
C PHE A 1057 120.56 13.60 -1.54
N THR A 1058 120.17 12.35 -1.79
CA THR A 1058 120.01 11.79 -3.14
C THR A 1058 118.81 12.37 -3.92
N ASN A 1059 117.93 13.13 -3.26
CA ASN A 1059 116.88 13.87 -3.97
C ASN A 1059 117.45 15.03 -4.80
N VAL A 1060 118.64 15.52 -4.42
CA VAL A 1060 119.26 16.72 -4.98
C VAL A 1060 120.60 16.38 -5.62
N PHE A 1061 121.48 15.73 -4.87
CA PHE A 1061 122.86 15.45 -5.28
C PHE A 1061 122.97 14.07 -5.94
N ILE A 1062 123.80 13.98 -6.98
CA ILE A 1062 124.06 12.78 -7.78
C ILE A 1062 125.55 12.60 -7.97
N GLU A 1063 125.97 11.44 -8.46
CA GLU A 1063 127.35 11.27 -8.90
C GLU A 1063 127.66 12.23 -10.05
N GLY A 1064 128.76 12.96 -9.91
CA GLY A 1064 129.14 14.03 -10.83
C GLY A 1064 129.73 15.23 -10.10
N ARG A 1065 129.85 16.34 -10.79
CA ARG A 1065 130.49 17.57 -10.31
C ARG A 1065 129.49 18.72 -10.31
N PHE A 1066 129.37 19.44 -9.20
CA PHE A 1066 128.55 20.65 -9.17
C PHE A 1066 129.33 21.88 -8.73
N TYR A 1067 128.97 23.02 -9.33
CA TYR A 1067 129.61 24.30 -9.11
C TYR A 1067 129.28 24.89 -7.73
N ASN A 1068 130.25 25.60 -7.16
CA ASN A 1068 130.08 26.53 -6.05
C ASN A 1068 130.56 27.93 -6.48
N THR A 1069 130.38 28.95 -5.64
CA THR A 1069 130.69 30.35 -6.01
C THR A 1069 132.18 30.73 -5.90
N ASP A 1070 133.05 29.83 -5.46
CA ASP A 1070 134.46 30.13 -5.25
C ASP A 1070 135.27 29.84 -6.53
N TYR A 1071 136.34 30.61 -6.78
CA TYR A 1071 137.05 30.58 -8.05
C TYR A 1071 138.58 30.67 -7.88
N THR A 1072 139.30 30.10 -8.85
CA THR A 1072 140.76 30.24 -8.98
C THR A 1072 141.12 30.50 -10.46
N ASP A 1073 141.41 31.75 -10.80
CA ASP A 1073 141.78 32.20 -12.14
C ASP A 1073 140.80 31.78 -13.26
N ILE A 1074 141.21 30.89 -14.18
CA ILE A 1074 140.41 30.46 -15.34
C ILE A 1074 139.49 29.25 -15.05
N TYR A 1075 139.63 28.62 -13.87
CA TYR A 1075 138.84 27.47 -13.43
C TYR A 1075 137.93 27.86 -12.25
N GLU A 1076 136.74 27.25 -12.20
CA GLU A 1076 135.76 27.48 -11.14
C GLU A 1076 135.76 26.28 -10.18
N CYS A 1077 135.56 26.53 -8.89
CA CYS A 1077 135.61 25.48 -7.89
C CYS A 1077 134.31 24.68 -7.88
N GLY A 1078 134.43 23.38 -7.70
CA GLY A 1078 133.28 22.50 -7.56
C GLY A 1078 133.54 21.34 -6.63
N LEU A 1079 132.47 20.61 -6.34
CA LEU A 1079 132.52 19.42 -5.53
C LEU A 1079 132.11 18.22 -6.39
N ARG A 1080 133.04 17.28 -6.56
CA ARG A 1080 132.77 15.97 -7.17
C ARG A 1080 132.21 15.04 -6.10
N ILE A 1081 131.07 14.45 -6.40
CA ILE A 1081 130.45 13.39 -5.62
C ILE A 1081 130.58 12.09 -6.41
N SER A 1082 131.04 11.04 -5.75
CA SER A 1082 131.20 9.70 -6.33
C SER A 1082 131.04 8.63 -5.25
N ASN A 1083 130.91 7.37 -5.64
CA ASN A 1083 130.74 6.23 -4.73
C ASN A 1083 129.60 6.44 -3.73
N ILE A 1084 128.43 6.88 -4.22
CA ILE A 1084 127.25 7.07 -3.36
C ILE A 1084 126.78 5.69 -2.89
N ASN A 1085 127.08 5.34 -1.64
CA ASN A 1085 126.63 4.11 -1.02
C ASN A 1085 125.36 4.35 -0.20
N THR A 1086 124.22 3.96 -0.77
CA THR A 1086 122.90 4.11 -0.15
C THR A 1086 122.68 3.22 1.06
N SER A 1087 123.44 2.13 1.20
CA SER A 1087 123.34 1.20 2.34
C SER A 1087 124.05 1.74 3.59
N SER A 1088 125.21 2.37 3.42
CA SER A 1088 125.96 3.01 4.52
C SER A 1088 125.66 4.51 4.69
N GLY A 1089 124.94 5.13 3.75
CA GLY A 1089 124.63 6.55 3.76
C GLY A 1089 125.88 7.44 3.60
N THR A 1090 126.88 6.98 2.86
CA THR A 1090 128.16 7.67 2.66
C THR A 1090 128.43 7.96 1.19
N ALA A 1091 129.11 9.06 0.90
CA ALA A 1091 129.63 9.36 -0.44
C ALA A 1091 131.07 9.84 -0.35
N LEU A 1092 131.82 9.66 -1.44
CA LEU A 1092 133.15 10.23 -1.61
C LEU A 1092 133.01 11.65 -2.19
N PHE A 1093 133.41 12.63 -1.42
CA PHE A 1093 133.45 14.03 -1.81
C PHE A 1093 134.89 14.40 -2.17
N LYS A 1094 135.11 14.85 -3.40
CA LYS A 1094 136.41 15.32 -3.86
C LYS A 1094 136.28 16.76 -4.36
N TRP A 1095 137.10 17.65 -3.82
CA TRP A 1095 137.16 19.02 -4.35
C TRP A 1095 137.84 19.00 -5.72
N VAL A 1096 137.28 19.72 -6.69
CA VAL A 1096 137.76 19.72 -8.08
C VAL A 1096 137.73 21.12 -8.67
N LEU A 1097 138.69 21.38 -9.57
CA LEU A 1097 138.63 22.50 -10.51
C LEU A 1097 137.83 22.07 -11.74
N MET A 1098 136.86 22.89 -12.11
CA MET A 1098 135.95 22.67 -13.23
C MET A 1098 136.14 23.76 -14.28
N ASP A 1099 135.99 23.41 -15.56
CA ASP A 1099 136.06 24.40 -16.63
C ASP A 1099 134.88 25.37 -16.55
N LYS A 1100 135.17 26.67 -16.72
CA LYS A 1100 134.19 27.74 -16.62
C LYS A 1100 133.24 27.82 -17.82
N TYR A 1101 133.75 27.50 -19.00
CA TYR A 1101 133.09 27.76 -20.29
C TYR A 1101 132.52 26.48 -20.92
N THR A 1102 133.10 25.33 -20.58
CA THR A 1102 132.78 24.01 -21.16
C THR A 1102 132.11 23.13 -20.12
N ALA A 1103 130.93 22.62 -20.45
CA ALA A 1103 130.24 21.65 -19.60
C ALA A 1103 130.72 20.23 -19.93
N GLU A 1104 131.02 19.43 -18.91
CA GLU A 1104 131.19 17.98 -19.06
C GLU A 1104 129.88 17.26 -18.71
N SER A 1105 129.74 16.01 -19.17
CA SER A 1105 128.50 15.22 -19.02
C SER A 1105 128.06 15.00 -17.57
N ASP A 1106 128.98 15.09 -16.62
CA ASP A 1106 128.72 14.93 -15.19
C ASP A 1106 128.58 16.27 -14.44
N TYR A 1107 128.58 17.41 -15.14
CA TYR A 1107 128.42 18.72 -14.51
C TYR A 1107 126.96 19.02 -14.21
N TYR A 1108 126.65 19.55 -13.03
CA TYR A 1108 125.29 19.96 -12.67
C TYR A 1108 125.28 21.18 -11.74
N ALA A 1109 124.10 21.75 -11.53
CA ALA A 1109 123.90 22.93 -10.70
C ALA A 1109 122.87 22.65 -9.59
N VAL A 1110 123.19 23.11 -8.39
CA VAL A 1110 122.32 23.00 -7.22
C VAL A 1110 122.09 24.38 -6.63
N ALA A 1111 120.83 24.75 -6.44
CA ALA A 1111 120.43 25.96 -5.75
C ALA A 1111 120.11 25.65 -4.28
N PHE A 1112 120.44 26.60 -3.41
CA PHE A 1112 120.20 26.58 -1.98
C PHE A 1112 119.26 27.73 -1.61
N HIS A 1113 118.44 27.55 -0.57
CA HIS A 1113 117.51 28.53 -0.02
C HIS A 1113 117.37 28.29 1.49
N TYR A 1114 117.33 29.36 2.28
CA TYR A 1114 117.21 29.28 3.75
C TYR A 1114 115.79 29.07 4.26
#